data_AF-A0A2N9HS30-F1
#
_entry.id   AF-A0A2N9HS30-F1
#
_cell.length_a   1.000
_cell.length_b   1.000
_cell.length_c   1.000
_cell.angle_alpha   90.00
_cell.angle_beta   90.00
_cell.angle_gamma   90.00
#
_symmetry.space_group_name_H-M   'P 1'
#
loop_
_entity.id
_entity.type
_entity.pdbx_description
1 polymer ?
#
loop_
_entity_poly.entity_id
_entity_poly.type
_entity_poly.pdbx_seq_one_letter_code
_entity_poly.pdbx_strand_id
1 'polypeptide(L)'
;MAADKEREEREEIVEMRALEALGKGFDLTSDFRLKFAKGSKRLVAVDEFNKRDIVIPGGPTICGVPQDIRCDKGDRLRFKSDVLEFNQMSELLNQKSSVQGKIPSGYLNAIFELSGDWFHDAADTKYLSFDGYFISLYYLHLTASPLLLQDDVKKAVPSRWDPASLSRFIQKYGTHIIVGMAVGGQDLVCVKQKPSSTIPPADLRRHLEDLGDFLFSDGRSPSLMETKTRDGKEKVPEVFNRVLQSNTMQLTSISETSSKDGLSIVCSKRGGDVFLHGHSSWLQTVPAKPEAILFKFVPITSLLTGIPGSGYLSHAINLYLRYKPSPEDLQHFLEFQVPRQWAPMFCELPLGHQQRKASCPLLQFNFLGPKIYVRSTLVGGTEGLPKIDLISSLSLTLFHELFQCNLPLWLGSKQLASRPSVENKGLPLGFTDRVSTGQKPVVGLRLYLEGKKSNWLALHVQHLSSLPNTMTLSSGITTTSSPFLWRGSDDHELSDQFLEPLRWKRFSNVCTAAVKHDPNWLQGDSSGVYVVTGAQLISKGKWPKTVLHLRLFFTHLPNCSIRKTEWAGAPEGSRKSNFLTNLSTTFTFTQRTVTNTQQQTPNALNSGIYPNGPPIPVHSTKLLKYVETAEVVRGPHDAPGHWLVTAAKLVTQGGKIGLHVKFALLDYW
;
A
#
# COMPACT_ATOMS: atom_id res chain seq x y z
N MET A 1 -25.37 1.25 39.62
CA MET A 1 -25.57 -0.17 39.25
C MET A 1 -24.94 -0.58 37.91
N ALA A 2 -24.86 0.26 36.89
CA ALA A 2 -24.03 -0.03 35.70
C ALA A 2 -22.55 0.36 35.87
N ALA A 3 -22.26 1.39 36.68
CA ALA A 3 -20.89 1.84 36.98
C ALA A 3 -20.11 0.97 37.99
N ASP A 4 -20.80 0.12 38.76
CA ASP A 4 -20.14 -0.84 39.67
C ASP A 4 -19.79 -2.16 38.99
N LYS A 5 -20.31 -2.40 37.78
CA LYS A 5 -20.01 -3.62 37.02
C LYS A 5 -18.68 -3.54 36.26
N GLU A 6 -18.11 -2.34 36.13
CA GLU A 6 -16.76 -2.11 35.60
C GLU A 6 -15.67 -2.11 36.69
N ARG A 7 -16.06 -2.10 37.98
CA ARG A 7 -15.12 -2.03 39.11
C ARG A 7 -14.88 -3.38 39.80
N GLU A 8 -15.49 -4.44 39.28
CA GLU A 8 -15.43 -5.80 39.85
C GLU A 8 -15.03 -6.87 38.80
N GLU A 9 -14.29 -6.48 37.76
CA GLU A 9 -13.33 -7.42 37.17
C GLU A 9 -12.26 -7.64 38.25
N ARG A 10 -12.31 -8.77 38.97
CA ARG A 10 -11.18 -9.28 39.75
C ARG A 10 -9.93 -9.00 38.92
N GLU A 11 -8.99 -8.20 39.44
CA GLU A 11 -7.69 -8.00 38.80
C GLU A 11 -7.08 -9.37 38.58
N GLU A 12 -7.28 -9.90 37.37
CA GLU A 12 -6.86 -11.23 37.04
C GLU A 12 -5.34 -11.20 37.04
N ILE A 13 -4.76 -11.98 37.95
CA ILE A 13 -3.32 -11.98 38.19
C ILE A 13 -2.62 -12.29 36.86
N VAL A 14 -1.53 -11.59 36.57
CA VAL A 14 -0.88 -11.60 35.24
C VAL A 14 -0.51 -13.01 34.77
N GLU A 15 -0.23 -13.90 35.71
CA GLU A 15 -0.01 -15.33 35.52
C GLU A 15 -1.18 -16.00 34.78
N MET A 16 -2.41 -15.75 35.22
CA MET A 16 -3.63 -16.31 34.62
C MET A 16 -3.84 -15.72 33.23
N ARG A 17 -3.72 -14.39 33.07
CA ARG A 17 -3.85 -13.73 31.77
C ARG A 17 -2.81 -14.23 30.76
N ALA A 18 -1.57 -14.44 31.20
CA ALA A 18 -0.50 -14.99 30.39
C ALA A 18 -0.81 -16.44 29.96
N LEU A 19 -1.30 -17.27 30.89
CA LEU A 19 -1.68 -18.65 30.61
C LEU A 19 -2.85 -18.75 29.61
N GLU A 20 -3.84 -17.88 29.75
CA GLU A 20 -4.98 -17.82 28.85
C GLU A 20 -4.60 -17.29 27.46
N ALA A 21 -3.60 -16.41 27.38
CA ALA A 21 -3.13 -15.84 26.13
C ALA A 21 -2.41 -16.88 25.23
N LEU A 22 -1.84 -17.95 25.79
CA LEU A 22 -1.25 -19.02 24.99
C LEU A 22 -2.29 -19.68 24.08
N GLY A 23 -1.94 -19.79 22.80
CA GLY A 23 -2.80 -20.33 21.77
C GLY A 23 -3.82 -19.33 21.23
N LYS A 24 -3.89 -18.10 21.74
CA LYS A 24 -4.73 -17.03 21.17
C LYS A 24 -4.07 -16.39 19.96
N GLY A 25 -4.91 -15.74 19.15
CA GLY A 25 -4.50 -14.96 18.01
C GLY A 25 -3.77 -13.68 18.42
N PHE A 26 -2.92 -13.17 17.55
CA PHE A 26 -2.19 -11.94 17.77
C PHE A 26 -1.92 -11.21 16.46
N ASP A 27 -1.93 -9.88 16.53
CA ASP A 27 -1.55 -9.04 15.41
C ASP A 27 -0.11 -8.57 15.56
N LEU A 28 0.79 -9.11 14.74
CA LEU A 28 2.21 -8.78 14.79
C LEU A 28 2.52 -7.29 14.55
N THR A 29 1.58 -6.52 14.00
CA THR A 29 1.73 -5.06 13.84
C THR A 29 1.53 -4.29 15.15
N SER A 30 0.91 -4.92 16.16
CA SER A 30 0.68 -4.34 17.48
C SER A 30 1.89 -4.49 18.40
N ASP A 31 2.01 -3.62 19.40
CA ASP A 31 3.02 -3.78 20.46
C ASP A 31 2.81 -5.11 21.19
N PHE A 32 3.89 -5.81 21.52
CA PHE A 32 3.83 -7.12 22.14
C PHE A 32 3.46 -7.01 23.61
N ARG A 33 2.15 -6.97 23.89
CA ARG A 33 1.57 -6.97 25.23
C ARG A 33 0.33 -7.87 25.29
N LEU A 34 0.05 -8.41 26.47
CA LEU A 34 -1.07 -9.33 26.70
C LEU A 34 -2.43 -8.75 26.29
N LYS A 35 -2.63 -7.43 26.47
CA LYS A 35 -3.87 -6.74 26.10
C LYS A 35 -4.22 -6.82 24.61
N PHE A 36 -3.24 -7.12 23.74
CA PHE A 36 -3.45 -7.25 22.30
C PHE A 36 -3.68 -8.70 21.85
N ALA A 37 -3.70 -9.66 22.78
CA ALA A 37 -4.15 -11.02 22.47
C ALA A 37 -5.61 -11.01 22.01
N LYS A 38 -5.90 -11.66 20.89
CA LYS A 38 -7.20 -11.62 20.23
C LYS A 38 -8.09 -12.79 20.64
N GLY A 39 -9.37 -12.47 20.84
CA GLY A 39 -10.44 -13.42 21.11
C GLY A 39 -10.48 -13.88 22.57
N SER A 40 -11.64 -14.40 22.97
CA SER A 40 -11.83 -15.00 24.29
C SER A 40 -11.33 -16.43 24.37
N LYS A 41 -11.30 -17.16 23.25
CA LYS A 41 -10.90 -18.58 23.17
C LYS A 41 -9.57 -18.75 22.44
N ARG A 42 -8.86 -19.84 22.77
CA ARG A 42 -7.67 -20.29 22.05
C ARG A 42 -8.05 -20.70 20.62
N LEU A 43 -7.16 -20.43 19.67
CA LEU A 43 -7.31 -20.82 18.26
C LEU A 43 -6.78 -22.21 17.98
N VAL A 44 -5.91 -22.73 18.86
CA VAL A 44 -5.34 -24.06 18.78
C VAL A 44 -6.02 -25.02 19.75
N ALA A 45 -6.09 -26.28 19.37
CA ALA A 45 -6.53 -27.36 20.23
C ALA A 45 -5.45 -27.63 21.29
N VAL A 46 -5.91 -27.78 22.53
CA VAL A 46 -5.12 -28.08 23.72
C VAL A 46 -5.87 -29.15 24.50
N ASP A 47 -5.17 -30.06 25.16
CA ASP A 47 -5.77 -31.10 26.00
C ASP A 47 -6.46 -30.51 27.23
N GLU A 48 -7.78 -30.33 27.13
CA GLU A 48 -8.61 -29.81 28.21
C GLU A 48 -9.02 -30.88 29.23
N PHE A 49 -8.74 -32.16 28.98
CA PHE A 49 -9.08 -33.27 29.86
C PHE A 49 -7.96 -33.54 30.88
N ASN A 50 -6.72 -33.61 30.40
CA ASN A 50 -5.57 -33.86 31.27
C ASN A 50 -5.00 -32.55 31.79
N LYS A 51 -5.43 -32.21 33.00
CA LYS A 51 -5.02 -30.98 33.70
C LYS A 51 -4.11 -31.30 34.88
N ARG A 52 -3.14 -30.42 35.12
CA ARG A 52 -2.21 -30.48 36.26
C ARG A 52 -2.03 -29.10 36.87
N ASP A 53 -1.58 -29.08 38.12
CA ASP A 53 -1.19 -27.85 38.76
C ASP A 53 0.27 -27.53 38.41
N ILE A 54 0.56 -26.26 38.13
CA ILE A 54 1.90 -25.78 37.79
C ILE A 54 2.31 -24.74 38.82
N VAL A 55 3.47 -24.96 39.43
CA VAL A 55 4.08 -24.01 40.37
C VAL A 55 4.89 -22.99 39.57
N ILE A 56 4.53 -21.71 39.67
CA ILE A 56 5.31 -20.64 39.05
C ILE A 56 6.59 -20.39 39.88
N PRO A 57 7.78 -20.36 39.27
CA PRO A 57 9.01 -20.04 39.98
C PRO A 57 8.94 -18.70 40.73
N GLY A 58 8.93 -18.75 42.07
CA GLY A 58 8.84 -17.56 42.92
C GLY A 58 7.46 -16.90 42.96
N GLY A 59 6.42 -17.57 42.44
CA GLY A 59 5.05 -17.06 42.36
C GLY A 59 4.01 -18.07 42.86
N PRO A 60 2.72 -17.85 42.56
CA PRO A 60 1.63 -18.73 42.99
C PRO A 60 1.60 -20.04 42.20
N THR A 61 0.92 -21.04 42.75
CA THR A 61 0.55 -22.25 42.01
C THR A 61 -0.71 -21.97 41.19
N ILE A 62 -0.65 -22.26 39.88
CA ILE A 62 -1.81 -22.18 39.00
C ILE A 62 -2.42 -23.58 38.91
N CYS A 63 -3.70 -23.70 39.28
CA CYS A 63 -4.41 -24.97 39.24
C CYS A 63 -5.05 -25.23 37.87
N GLY A 64 -5.19 -26.51 37.51
CA GLY A 64 -6.01 -26.91 36.37
C GLY A 64 -5.43 -26.55 35.00
N VAL A 65 -4.10 -26.49 34.87
CA VAL A 65 -3.42 -26.14 33.63
C VAL A 65 -3.35 -27.36 32.68
N PRO A 66 -3.73 -27.21 31.41
CA PRO A 66 -3.54 -28.26 30.41
C PRO A 66 -2.12 -28.82 30.34
N GLN A 67 -2.00 -30.14 30.13
CA GLN A 67 -0.69 -30.82 30.07
C GLN A 67 0.23 -30.29 28.96
N ASP A 68 -0.35 -29.77 27.88
CA ASP A 68 0.38 -29.18 26.75
C ASP A 68 1.05 -27.86 27.07
N ILE A 69 0.74 -27.22 28.21
CA ILE A 69 1.37 -25.98 28.62
C ILE A 69 2.46 -26.30 29.65
N ARG A 70 3.67 -25.78 29.40
CA ARG A 70 4.79 -25.88 30.34
C ARG A 70 5.22 -24.52 30.83
N CYS A 71 5.74 -24.51 32.06
CA CYS A 71 6.37 -23.37 32.69
C CYS A 71 7.82 -23.73 33.00
N ASP A 72 8.75 -23.05 32.36
CA ASP A 72 10.18 -23.18 32.61
C ASP A 72 10.68 -22.04 33.49
N LYS A 73 11.83 -22.28 34.14
CA LYS A 73 12.50 -21.25 34.93
C LYS A 73 12.97 -20.11 34.02
N GLY A 74 12.75 -18.88 34.48
CA GLY A 74 13.24 -17.69 33.81
C GLY A 74 14.75 -17.48 33.97
N ASP A 75 15.25 -16.46 33.28
CA ASP A 75 16.63 -16.01 33.30
C ASP A 75 16.71 -14.49 33.44
N ARG A 76 17.88 -14.00 33.80
CA ARG A 76 18.16 -12.56 33.90
C ARG A 76 19.30 -12.24 32.96
N LEU A 77 19.00 -11.56 31.86
CA LEU A 77 19.96 -11.31 30.80
C LEU A 77 20.08 -9.82 30.54
N ARG A 78 21.30 -9.28 30.58
CA ARG A 78 21.61 -8.01 29.93
C ARG A 78 21.97 -8.30 28.48
N PHE A 79 21.32 -7.62 27.55
CA PHE A 79 21.58 -7.78 26.13
C PHE A 79 21.96 -6.43 25.52
N LYS A 80 23.15 -6.40 24.92
CA LYS A 80 23.68 -5.26 24.16
C LYS A 80 23.63 -5.62 22.68
N SER A 81 22.95 -4.81 21.89
CA SER A 81 22.93 -4.99 20.43
C SER A 81 24.09 -4.26 19.76
N ASP A 82 24.47 -4.73 18.58
CA ASP A 82 25.34 -3.97 17.69
C ASP A 82 24.59 -2.77 17.09
N VAL A 83 25.35 -1.85 16.47
CA VAL A 83 24.79 -0.73 15.71
C VAL A 83 24.39 -1.23 14.32
N LEU A 84 23.09 -1.39 14.10
CA LEU A 84 22.53 -2.08 12.94
C LEU A 84 21.69 -1.15 12.07
N GLU A 85 21.62 -1.43 10.77
CA GLU A 85 20.66 -0.78 9.89
C GLU A 85 19.22 -1.20 10.24
N PHE A 86 18.23 -0.40 9.83
CA PHE A 86 16.81 -0.62 10.15
C PHE A 86 16.34 -2.06 9.89
N ASN A 87 16.62 -2.60 8.70
CA ASN A 87 16.20 -3.93 8.30
C ASN A 87 16.88 -5.05 9.12
N GLN A 88 18.14 -4.84 9.51
CA GLN A 88 18.89 -5.81 10.32
C GLN A 88 18.40 -5.83 11.77
N MET A 89 18.12 -4.66 12.35
CA MET A 89 17.53 -4.57 13.69
C MET A 89 16.13 -5.18 13.73
N SER A 90 15.31 -4.92 12.70
CA SER A 90 14.00 -5.55 12.52
C SER A 90 14.10 -7.08 12.50
N GLU A 91 15.02 -7.62 11.72
CA GLU A 91 15.28 -9.06 11.64
C GLU A 91 15.75 -9.65 12.97
N LEU A 92 16.67 -8.97 13.68
CA LEU A 92 17.16 -9.39 15.01
C LEU A 92 16.02 -9.55 16.02
N LEU A 93 15.12 -8.56 16.12
CA LEU A 93 14.01 -8.61 17.07
C LEU A 93 12.94 -9.62 16.65
N ASN A 94 12.65 -9.75 15.35
CA ASN A 94 11.72 -10.75 14.85
C ASN A 94 12.21 -12.18 15.15
N GLN A 95 13.51 -12.45 14.96
CA GLN A 95 14.11 -13.74 15.30
C GLN A 95 13.99 -14.05 16.80
N LYS A 96 14.16 -13.06 17.68
CA LYS A 96 13.90 -13.22 19.12
C LYS A 96 12.45 -13.65 19.41
N SER A 97 11.51 -13.35 18.53
CA SER A 97 10.10 -13.76 18.62
C SER A 97 9.72 -14.99 17.77
N SER A 98 10.70 -15.73 17.24
CA SER A 98 10.49 -16.86 16.32
C SER A 98 9.74 -16.48 15.03
N VAL A 99 9.83 -15.21 14.64
CA VAL A 99 9.27 -14.70 13.38
C VAL A 99 10.40 -14.54 12.36
N GLN A 100 10.14 -14.95 11.13
CA GLN A 100 11.09 -14.81 10.03
C GLN A 100 10.82 -13.54 9.22
N GLY A 101 11.88 -12.97 8.66
CA GLY A 101 11.79 -11.84 7.72
C GLY A 101 12.13 -10.49 8.33
N LYS A 102 12.16 -9.49 7.44
CA LYS A 102 12.67 -8.13 7.72
C LYS A 102 11.58 -7.10 7.98
N ILE A 103 10.31 -7.48 7.85
CA ILE A 103 9.18 -6.57 8.06
C ILE A 103 9.12 -6.25 9.56
N PRO A 104 9.14 -4.96 9.96
CA PRO A 104 9.20 -4.58 11.36
C PRO A 104 7.92 -4.96 12.10
N SER A 105 8.08 -5.57 13.26
CA SER A 105 6.99 -5.86 14.19
C SER A 105 6.54 -4.62 14.96
N GLY A 106 5.35 -4.67 15.56
CA GLY A 106 4.86 -3.61 16.44
C GLY A 106 5.72 -3.43 17.70
N TYR A 107 6.45 -4.48 18.13
CA TYR A 107 7.42 -4.36 19.21
C TYR A 107 8.60 -3.45 18.84
N LEU A 108 9.19 -3.62 17.64
CA LEU A 108 10.24 -2.71 17.15
C LEU A 108 9.73 -1.26 17.16
N ASN A 109 8.51 -1.05 16.65
CA ASN A 109 7.91 0.28 16.61
C ASN A 109 7.74 0.88 18.00
N ALA A 110 7.32 0.07 18.98
CA ALA A 110 7.08 0.52 20.33
C ALA A 110 8.37 0.88 21.09
N ILE A 111 9.45 0.11 20.94
CA ILE A 111 10.70 0.38 21.69
C ILE A 111 11.54 1.52 21.11
N PHE A 112 11.41 1.79 19.80
CA PHE A 112 12.13 2.88 19.11
C PHE A 112 11.27 4.11 18.78
N GLU A 113 10.00 4.12 19.24
CA GLU A 113 9.00 5.17 18.94
C GLU A 113 8.93 5.48 17.43
N LEU A 114 8.71 4.44 16.63
CA LEU A 114 8.54 4.54 15.17
C LEU A 114 7.06 4.75 14.82
N SER A 115 6.80 5.39 13.68
CA SER A 115 5.44 5.73 13.26
C SER A 115 4.60 4.52 12.84
N GLY A 116 5.26 3.47 12.34
CA GLY A 116 4.60 2.30 11.77
C GLY A 116 4.53 2.31 10.24
N ASP A 117 4.71 3.47 9.60
CA ASP A 117 5.01 3.57 8.18
C ASP A 117 6.49 3.28 7.96
N TRP A 118 6.78 1.98 7.89
CA TRP A 118 8.15 1.52 7.93
C TRP A 118 8.98 1.93 6.71
N PHE A 119 8.37 2.30 5.57
CA PHE A 119 9.12 2.81 4.42
C PHE A 119 9.73 4.17 4.75
N HIS A 120 8.96 5.05 5.37
CA HIS A 120 9.46 6.36 5.83
C HIS A 120 10.35 6.22 7.06
N ASP A 121 9.99 5.37 8.02
CA ASP A 121 10.82 5.15 9.22
C ASP A 121 12.21 4.60 8.82
N ALA A 122 12.28 3.67 7.87
CA ALA A 122 13.54 3.15 7.35
C ALA A 122 14.34 4.20 6.58
N ALA A 123 13.69 5.13 5.88
CA ALA A 123 14.36 6.21 5.17
C ALA A 123 14.89 7.32 6.10
N ASP A 124 14.20 7.60 7.21
CA ASP A 124 14.62 8.58 8.24
C ASP A 124 15.61 7.99 9.26
N THR A 125 15.91 6.69 9.18
CA THR A 125 16.77 5.98 10.13
C THR A 125 18.03 5.44 9.45
N LYS A 126 19.20 5.90 9.93
CA LYS A 126 20.50 5.38 9.49
C LYS A 126 20.87 4.12 10.27
N TYR A 127 20.87 4.20 11.59
CA TYR A 127 21.23 3.11 12.48
C TYR A 127 20.33 3.06 13.71
N LEU A 128 20.14 1.86 14.23
CA LEU A 128 19.43 1.54 15.47
C LEU A 128 20.35 0.71 16.38
N SER A 129 20.28 0.96 17.68
CA SER A 129 20.96 0.15 18.70
C SER A 129 20.21 0.26 20.03
N PHE A 130 20.39 -0.72 20.90
CA PHE A 130 19.82 -0.77 22.24
C PHE A 130 20.70 -1.57 23.22
N ASP A 131 20.63 -1.20 24.49
CA ASP A 131 21.15 -1.91 25.65
C ASP A 131 20.02 -2.06 26.67
N GLY A 132 19.85 -3.24 27.25
CA GLY A 132 18.81 -3.42 28.26
C GLY A 132 18.88 -4.73 29.02
N TYR A 133 18.21 -4.71 30.16
CA TYR A 133 17.98 -5.88 30.99
C TYR A 133 16.62 -6.49 30.68
N PHE A 134 16.62 -7.81 30.46
CA PHE A 134 15.45 -8.65 30.32
C PHE A 134 15.44 -9.62 31.50
N ILE A 135 14.53 -9.38 32.44
CA ILE A 135 14.37 -10.12 33.68
C ILE A 135 13.16 -11.03 33.50
N SER A 136 13.37 -12.22 32.96
CA SER A 136 12.35 -13.25 32.87
C SER A 136 12.27 -13.98 34.20
N LEU A 137 11.11 -13.97 34.85
CA LEU A 137 10.87 -14.75 36.06
C LEU A 137 10.57 -16.21 35.71
N TYR A 138 9.79 -16.41 34.65
CA TYR A 138 9.43 -17.70 34.11
C TYR A 138 9.06 -17.61 32.63
N TYR A 139 9.11 -18.75 31.94
CA TYR A 139 8.74 -18.89 30.54
C TYR A 139 7.53 -19.81 30.42
N LEU A 140 6.45 -19.33 29.82
CA LEU A 140 5.31 -20.17 29.49
C LEU A 140 5.32 -20.50 28.01
N HIS A 141 5.11 -21.76 27.65
CA HIS A 141 5.05 -22.17 26.24
C HIS A 141 4.15 -23.39 25.99
N LEU A 142 3.66 -23.50 24.76
CA LEU A 142 2.95 -24.66 24.26
C LEU A 142 3.93 -25.75 23.82
N THR A 143 3.62 -26.99 24.21
CA THR A 143 4.36 -28.20 23.85
C THR A 143 3.57 -29.15 22.95
N ALA A 144 2.32 -28.80 22.62
CA ALA A 144 1.51 -29.54 21.67
C ALA A 144 2.23 -29.65 20.30
N SER A 145 2.42 -30.88 19.84
CA SER A 145 3.06 -31.19 18.56
C SER A 145 2.35 -32.37 17.89
N PRO A 146 1.69 -32.19 16.74
CA PRO A 146 1.57 -30.95 15.97
C PRO A 146 0.60 -29.94 16.63
N LEU A 147 0.83 -28.64 16.43
CA LEU A 147 -0.15 -27.61 16.76
C LEU A 147 -1.32 -27.69 15.77
N LEU A 148 -2.52 -27.95 16.27
CA LEU A 148 -3.73 -28.07 15.44
C LEU A 148 -4.65 -26.87 15.68
N LEU A 149 -5.11 -26.23 14.60
CA LEU A 149 -6.16 -25.22 14.68
C LEU A 149 -7.51 -25.86 15.03
N GLN A 150 -8.33 -25.13 15.79
CA GLN A 150 -9.73 -25.48 16.01
C GLN A 150 -10.51 -25.44 14.69
N ASP A 151 -11.50 -26.32 14.55
CA ASP A 151 -12.27 -26.47 13.32
C ASP A 151 -13.07 -25.21 12.96
N ASP A 152 -13.52 -24.45 13.96
CA ASP A 152 -14.21 -23.18 13.73
C ASP A 152 -13.31 -22.15 13.05
N VAL A 153 -12.01 -22.15 13.36
CA VAL A 153 -11.02 -21.26 12.71
C VAL A 153 -10.77 -21.72 11.28
N LYS A 154 -10.64 -23.04 11.05
CA LYS A 154 -10.47 -23.61 9.70
C LYS A 154 -11.67 -23.29 8.80
N LYS A 155 -12.89 -23.43 9.33
CA LYS A 155 -14.15 -23.10 8.62
C LYS A 155 -14.29 -21.61 8.32
N ALA A 156 -13.65 -20.75 9.10
CA ALA A 156 -13.67 -19.30 8.87
C ALA A 156 -12.75 -18.84 7.73
N VAL A 157 -11.89 -19.71 7.20
CA VAL A 157 -10.98 -19.37 6.09
C VAL A 157 -11.80 -19.18 4.80
N PRO A 158 -11.71 -18.01 4.14
CA PRO A 158 -12.41 -17.78 2.88
C PRO A 158 -11.88 -18.68 1.75
N SER A 159 -12.78 -19.32 1.01
CA SER A 159 -12.43 -20.20 -0.11
C SER A 159 -12.02 -19.47 -1.39
N ARG A 160 -12.27 -18.16 -1.46
CA ARG A 160 -11.96 -17.27 -2.59
C ARG A 160 -11.39 -15.95 -2.10
N TRP A 161 -10.85 -15.14 -3.02
CA TRP A 161 -10.45 -13.77 -2.72
C TRP A 161 -11.68 -12.90 -2.44
N ASP A 162 -12.06 -12.82 -1.15
CA ASP A 162 -13.13 -11.96 -0.66
C ASP A 162 -12.59 -10.96 0.39
N PRO A 163 -12.31 -9.71 -0.02
CA PRO A 163 -11.70 -8.69 0.85
C PRO A 163 -12.40 -8.46 2.18
N ALA A 164 -13.74 -8.49 2.22
CA ALA A 164 -14.50 -8.30 3.45
C ALA A 164 -14.29 -9.44 4.44
N SER A 165 -14.40 -10.70 3.98
CA SER A 165 -14.16 -11.87 4.84
C SER A 165 -12.69 -12.02 5.24
N LEU A 166 -11.75 -11.69 4.34
CA LEU A 166 -10.32 -11.69 4.64
C LEU A 166 -9.96 -10.64 5.70
N SER A 167 -10.45 -9.41 5.55
CA SER A 167 -10.27 -8.34 6.53
C SER A 167 -10.83 -8.75 7.89
N ARG A 168 -12.07 -9.26 7.93
CA ARG A 168 -12.72 -9.76 9.15
C ARG A 168 -11.93 -10.89 9.81
N PHE A 169 -11.36 -11.81 9.02
CA PHE A 169 -10.52 -12.89 9.54
C PHE A 169 -9.28 -12.33 10.25
N ILE A 170 -8.54 -11.43 9.60
CA ILE A 170 -7.33 -10.80 10.16
C ILE A 170 -7.66 -10.02 11.43
N GLN A 171 -8.75 -9.24 11.42
CA GLN A 171 -9.16 -8.47 12.59
C GLN A 171 -9.57 -9.38 13.76
N LYS A 172 -10.29 -10.47 13.51
CA LYS A 172 -10.81 -11.39 14.52
C LYS A 172 -9.74 -12.32 15.10
N TYR A 173 -8.93 -12.94 14.24
CA TYR A 173 -7.98 -13.98 14.63
C TYR A 173 -6.53 -13.50 14.66
N GLY A 174 -6.22 -12.35 14.08
CA GLY A 174 -4.86 -11.85 13.95
C GLY A 174 -4.10 -12.51 12.80
N THR A 175 -2.78 -12.28 12.80
CA THR A 175 -1.86 -12.79 11.80
C THR A 175 -1.04 -13.98 12.30
N HIS A 176 -0.82 -14.03 13.62
CA HIS A 176 0.01 -15.03 14.28
C HIS A 176 -0.69 -15.59 15.51
N ILE A 177 -0.16 -16.68 16.05
CA ILE A 177 -0.63 -17.33 17.28
C ILE A 177 0.47 -17.24 18.32
N ILE A 178 0.11 -16.89 19.54
CA ILE A 178 1.04 -16.87 20.67
C ILE A 178 1.33 -18.31 21.08
N VAL A 179 2.57 -18.77 20.92
CA VAL A 179 2.99 -20.13 21.31
C VAL A 179 3.88 -20.15 22.55
N GLY A 180 4.42 -18.99 22.94
CA GLY A 180 5.16 -18.86 24.18
C GLY A 180 5.40 -17.41 24.55
N MET A 181 5.77 -17.18 25.81
CA MET A 181 6.11 -15.87 26.33
C MET A 181 7.02 -15.95 27.56
N ALA A 182 7.79 -14.89 27.77
CA ALA A 182 8.52 -14.66 29.01
C ALA A 182 7.77 -13.62 29.84
N VAL A 183 7.57 -13.90 31.13
CA VAL A 183 6.89 -12.99 32.06
C VAL A 183 7.88 -12.50 33.11
N GLY A 184 7.91 -11.20 33.35
CA GLY A 184 8.83 -10.55 34.27
C GLY A 184 8.92 -9.05 34.03
N GLY A 185 10.13 -8.52 33.79
CA GLY A 185 10.34 -7.09 33.55
C GLY A 185 11.46 -6.82 32.55
N GLN A 186 11.37 -5.71 31.82
CA GLN A 186 12.42 -5.22 30.95
C GLN A 186 12.71 -3.74 31.19
N ASP A 187 13.98 -3.37 31.09
CA ASP A 187 14.49 -2.01 31.23
C ASP A 187 15.45 -1.75 30.06
N LEU A 188 15.06 -0.88 29.14
CA LEU A 188 15.69 -0.70 27.83
C LEU A 188 16.10 0.75 27.61
N VAL A 189 17.28 0.92 27.00
CA VAL A 189 17.78 2.18 26.46
C VAL A 189 18.06 1.96 24.98
N CYS A 190 17.33 2.68 24.13
CA CYS A 190 17.36 2.56 22.69
C CYS A 190 17.91 3.86 22.08
N VAL A 191 18.69 3.75 21.00
CA VAL A 191 19.23 4.89 20.27
C VAL A 191 18.88 4.76 18.80
N LYS A 192 18.28 5.83 18.25
CA LYS A 192 17.96 6.01 16.84
C LYS A 192 18.82 7.12 16.27
N GLN A 193 19.58 6.79 15.22
CA GLN A 193 20.45 7.73 14.52
C GLN A 193 19.86 8.09 13.16
N LYS A 194 19.74 9.39 12.87
CA LYS A 194 19.28 9.91 11.58
C LYS A 194 20.39 9.93 10.53
N PRO A 195 20.06 9.89 9.23
CA PRO A 195 21.03 10.04 8.14
C PRO A 195 21.91 11.29 8.21
N SER A 196 21.40 12.37 8.81
CA SER A 196 22.13 13.64 9.00
C SER A 196 23.25 13.57 10.04
N SER A 197 23.28 12.55 10.89
CA SER A 197 24.27 12.43 11.97
C SER A 197 25.64 12.02 11.44
N THR A 198 26.68 12.72 11.93
CA THR A 198 28.08 12.48 11.58
C THR A 198 28.79 11.51 12.54
N ILE A 199 28.10 11.04 13.58
CA ILE A 199 28.69 10.18 14.62
C ILE A 199 28.98 8.79 14.05
N PRO A 200 30.23 8.29 14.13
CA PRO A 200 30.56 6.93 13.71
C PRO A 200 29.86 5.86 14.56
N PRO A 201 29.57 4.67 13.99
CA PRO A 201 28.89 3.59 14.72
C PRO A 201 29.69 3.06 15.91
N ALA A 202 31.03 3.09 15.85
CA ALA A 202 31.89 2.67 16.96
C ALA A 202 31.73 3.59 18.18
N ASP A 203 31.69 4.90 17.95
CA ASP A 203 31.50 5.88 19.02
C ASP A 203 30.08 5.79 19.54
N LEU A 204 29.07 5.66 18.67
CA LEU A 204 27.67 5.49 19.08
C LEU A 204 27.50 4.29 20.02
N ARG A 205 28.14 3.16 19.70
CA ARG A 205 28.14 1.97 20.54
C ARG A 205 28.73 2.24 21.92
N ARG A 206 29.90 2.89 21.99
CA ARG A 206 30.53 3.23 23.28
C ARG A 206 29.66 4.14 24.13
N HIS A 207 29.09 5.21 23.54
CA HIS A 207 28.21 6.12 24.27
C HIS A 207 26.96 5.42 24.80
N LEU A 208 26.39 4.48 24.04
CA LEU A 208 25.26 3.67 24.51
C LEU A 208 25.68 2.72 25.65
N GLU A 209 26.83 2.07 25.54
CA GLU A 209 27.37 1.20 26.58
C GLU A 209 27.61 1.99 27.90
N ASP A 210 28.22 3.17 27.82
CA ASP A 210 28.47 4.03 28.97
C ASP A 210 27.16 4.54 29.60
N LEU A 211 26.19 4.93 28.77
CA LEU A 211 24.86 5.33 29.22
C LEU A 211 24.13 4.18 29.92
N GLY A 212 24.15 2.99 29.34
CA GLY A 212 23.58 1.79 29.94
C GLY A 212 24.24 1.46 31.28
N ASP A 213 25.57 1.50 31.36
CA ASP A 213 26.31 1.24 32.61
C ASP A 213 25.98 2.26 33.69
N PHE A 214 25.81 3.54 33.35
CA PHE A 214 25.36 4.56 34.27
C PHE A 214 23.93 4.33 34.76
N LEU A 215 22.98 4.14 33.83
CA LEU A 215 21.56 4.01 34.16
C LEU A 215 21.28 2.73 34.97
N PHE A 216 21.86 1.61 34.57
CA PHE A 216 21.62 0.31 35.23
C PHE A 216 22.40 0.15 36.55
N SER A 217 23.37 1.02 36.83
CA SER A 217 24.08 1.07 38.13
C SER A 217 23.52 2.12 39.09
N ASP A 218 22.38 2.74 38.77
CA ASP A 218 21.77 3.84 39.53
C ASP A 218 22.71 5.05 39.69
N GLY A 219 23.46 5.39 38.64
CA GLY A 219 24.40 6.52 38.65
C GLY A 219 25.67 6.29 39.47
N ARG A 220 25.91 5.05 39.93
CA ARG A 220 27.14 4.67 40.66
C ARG A 220 28.32 4.34 39.74
N SER A 221 28.10 4.26 38.42
CA SER A 221 29.19 4.06 37.45
C SER A 221 29.92 5.38 37.18
N PRO A 222 31.26 5.42 37.26
CA PRO A 222 32.05 6.62 36.98
C PRO A 222 32.17 6.97 35.48
N SER A 223 31.75 6.08 34.57
CA SER A 223 32.13 6.12 33.14
C SER A 223 31.69 7.34 32.33
N LEU A 224 30.50 7.90 32.57
CA LEU A 224 30.00 9.03 31.76
C LEU A 224 30.65 10.38 32.12
N MET A 225 31.18 10.53 33.33
CA MET A 225 31.78 11.78 33.81
C MET A 225 33.31 11.82 33.70
N GLU A 226 33.99 10.68 33.62
CA GLU A 226 35.47 10.60 33.56
C GLU A 226 36.07 10.72 32.16
N THR A 227 35.28 10.63 31.07
CA THR A 227 35.75 10.92 29.70
C THR A 227 35.99 12.41 29.43
N LYS A 228 35.89 13.26 30.45
CA LYS A 228 36.66 14.52 30.51
C LYS A 228 38.12 14.21 30.81
N THR A 229 38.75 13.35 30.01
CA THR A 229 40.20 13.23 30.03
C THR A 229 40.83 14.47 29.41
N ARG A 230 42.06 14.70 29.83
CA ARG A 230 42.87 15.93 29.86
C ARG A 230 43.18 16.60 28.51
N ASP A 231 42.46 16.28 27.44
CA ASP A 231 42.63 16.84 26.10
C ASP A 231 41.25 17.00 25.43
N GLY A 232 40.73 18.23 25.38
CA GLY A 232 39.31 18.56 25.17
C GLY A 232 38.74 18.29 23.77
N LYS A 233 38.71 17.04 23.30
CA LYS A 233 38.25 16.69 21.94
C LYS A 233 37.15 15.63 21.81
N GLU A 234 36.72 14.92 22.84
CA GLU A 234 35.52 14.07 22.74
C GLU A 234 34.30 14.75 23.39
N LYS A 235 33.42 15.28 22.55
CA LYS A 235 32.13 15.85 22.96
C LYS A 235 31.11 14.72 23.03
N VAL A 236 30.88 14.18 24.22
CA VAL A 236 29.68 13.37 24.49
C VAL A 236 28.46 14.14 23.94
N PRO A 237 27.67 13.54 23.03
CA PRO A 237 26.57 14.26 22.41
C PRO A 237 25.59 14.77 23.46
N GLU A 238 25.05 15.97 23.24
CA GLU A 238 24.29 16.70 24.26
C GLU A 238 23.03 15.93 24.70
N VAL A 239 22.46 15.14 23.79
CA VAL A 239 21.30 14.28 24.06
C VAL A 239 21.54 13.28 25.19
N PHE A 240 22.75 12.72 25.31
CA PHE A 240 23.06 11.78 26.39
C PHE A 240 23.03 12.49 27.74
N ASN A 241 23.53 13.73 27.81
CA ASN A 241 23.48 14.53 29.02
C ASN A 241 22.04 14.94 29.40
N ARG A 242 21.19 15.22 28.40
CA ARG A 242 19.77 15.54 28.66
C ARG A 242 19.02 14.35 29.25
N VAL A 243 19.21 13.14 28.71
CA VAL A 243 18.58 11.91 29.24
C VAL A 243 18.93 11.69 30.72
N LEU A 244 20.16 12.00 31.12
CA LEU A 244 20.60 11.91 32.53
C LEU A 244 19.91 12.93 33.44
N GLN A 245 19.47 14.06 32.88
CA GLN A 245 18.82 15.16 33.60
C GLN A 245 17.28 15.08 33.54
N SER A 246 16.70 14.24 32.69
CA SER A 246 15.26 14.10 32.51
C SER A 246 14.61 13.36 33.68
N ASN A 247 13.59 13.98 34.30
CA ASN A 247 12.87 13.41 35.45
C ASN A 247 11.81 12.36 35.01
N THR A 248 11.97 11.12 35.47
CA THR A 248 11.12 9.92 35.25
C THR A 248 9.76 9.91 35.97
N MET A 249 9.36 10.98 36.68
CA MET A 249 8.21 10.91 37.61
C MET A 249 6.82 10.80 36.96
N GLN A 250 6.69 10.80 35.62
CA GLN A 250 5.37 10.89 34.97
C GLN A 250 5.15 9.97 33.76
N LEU A 251 6.16 9.26 33.24
CA LEU A 251 6.05 8.54 31.96
C LEU A 251 6.73 7.16 31.98
N THR A 252 6.10 6.19 31.33
CA THR A 252 6.62 4.81 31.17
C THR A 252 7.75 4.69 30.13
N SER A 253 7.91 5.72 29.28
CA SER A 253 9.06 5.90 28.39
C SER A 253 9.51 7.37 28.41
N ILE A 254 10.81 7.60 28.26
CA ILE A 254 11.39 8.93 28.11
C ILE A 254 12.08 8.97 26.75
N SER A 255 11.78 9.98 25.94
CA SER A 255 12.48 10.20 24.69
C SER A 255 13.10 11.59 24.62
N GLU A 256 14.40 11.61 24.33
CA GLU A 256 15.19 12.83 24.15
C GLU A 256 15.74 12.86 22.73
N THR A 257 15.58 13.99 22.06
CA THR A 257 16.04 14.15 20.68
C THR A 257 17.00 15.32 20.56
N SER A 258 18.07 15.16 19.78
CA SER A 258 18.99 16.23 19.43
C SER A 258 19.03 16.37 17.92
N SER A 259 18.49 17.49 17.43
CA SER A 259 18.58 17.87 16.02
C SER A 259 20.03 18.15 15.60
N LYS A 260 20.86 18.64 16.52
CA LYS A 260 22.28 18.94 16.29
C LYS A 260 23.12 17.69 16.08
N ASP A 261 22.88 16.66 16.90
CA ASP A 261 23.64 15.40 16.83
C ASP A 261 22.97 14.36 15.91
N GLY A 262 21.72 14.62 15.49
CA GLY A 262 20.91 13.72 14.68
C GLY A 262 20.56 12.42 15.43
N LEU A 263 20.42 12.48 16.75
CA LEU A 263 20.18 11.33 17.62
C LEU A 263 18.85 11.45 18.36
N SER A 264 18.24 10.31 18.63
CA SER A 264 17.08 10.18 19.52
C SER A 264 17.35 9.01 20.47
N ILE A 265 17.26 9.26 21.77
CA ILE A 265 17.42 8.26 22.81
C ILE A 265 16.05 8.00 23.42
N VAL A 266 15.66 6.73 23.53
CA VAL A 266 14.39 6.29 24.11
C VAL A 266 14.69 5.32 25.25
N CYS A 267 14.31 5.68 26.46
CA CYS A 267 14.35 4.80 27.63
C CYS A 267 12.95 4.23 27.87
N SER A 268 12.80 2.92 28.05
CA SER A 268 11.50 2.27 28.24
C SER A 268 11.59 1.16 29.30
N LYS A 269 10.66 1.18 30.27
CA LYS A 269 10.47 0.11 31.25
C LYS A 269 9.14 -0.60 31.03
N ARG A 270 9.11 -1.93 31.21
CA ARG A 270 7.87 -2.74 31.26
C ARG A 270 7.98 -3.79 32.36
N GLY A 271 6.85 -4.09 33.01
CA GLY A 271 6.86 -4.86 34.26
C GLY A 271 7.56 -4.13 35.41
N GLY A 272 7.24 -4.53 36.64
CA GLY A 272 7.62 -3.80 37.85
C GLY A 272 6.93 -2.43 37.97
N ASP A 273 7.37 -1.65 38.95
CA ASP A 273 6.97 -0.25 39.09
C ASP A 273 7.81 0.62 38.15
N VAL A 274 7.26 0.87 36.97
CA VAL A 274 7.90 1.63 35.88
C VAL A 274 8.19 3.09 36.24
N PHE A 275 7.61 3.64 37.31
CA PHE A 275 7.82 5.02 37.75
C PHE A 275 9.06 5.18 38.64
N LEU A 276 9.70 4.08 39.03
CA LEU A 276 10.94 4.13 39.81
C LEU A 276 12.14 4.50 38.93
N HIS A 277 12.89 5.51 39.39
CA HIS A 277 14.08 6.02 38.70
C HIS A 277 15.21 4.98 38.64
N GLY A 278 15.52 4.35 39.78
CA GLY A 278 16.62 3.39 39.88
C GLY A 278 16.30 2.05 39.23
N HIS A 279 17.28 1.48 38.53
CA HIS A 279 17.25 0.11 38.06
C HIS A 279 17.16 -0.88 39.24
N SER A 280 17.93 -0.68 40.31
CA SER A 280 17.91 -1.60 41.46
C SER A 280 16.57 -1.60 42.18
N SER A 281 15.97 -0.42 42.38
CA SER A 281 14.66 -0.30 43.01
C SER A 281 13.55 -0.84 42.12
N TRP A 282 13.58 -0.55 40.82
CA TRP A 282 12.68 -1.18 39.85
C TRP A 282 12.80 -2.71 39.87
N LEU A 283 14.01 -3.26 39.84
CA LEU A 283 14.26 -4.70 39.81
C LEU A 283 13.63 -5.44 41.00
N GLN A 284 13.60 -4.82 42.19
CA GLN A 284 12.97 -5.38 43.39
C GLN A 284 11.44 -5.49 43.26
N THR A 285 10.82 -4.64 42.43
CA THR A 285 9.37 -4.64 42.22
C THR A 285 8.89 -5.58 41.11
N VAL A 286 9.80 -6.06 40.25
CA VAL A 286 9.47 -6.95 39.11
C VAL A 286 8.72 -8.22 39.54
N PRO A 287 9.11 -8.94 40.62
CA PRO A 287 8.36 -10.12 41.08
C PRO A 287 6.94 -9.80 41.57
N ALA A 288 6.70 -8.60 42.09
CA ALA A 288 5.39 -8.21 42.61
C ALA A 288 4.42 -7.74 41.53
N LYS A 289 4.93 -7.17 40.43
CA LYS A 289 4.13 -6.64 39.31
C LYS A 289 4.71 -7.06 37.95
N PRO A 290 4.80 -8.36 37.61
CA PRO A 290 5.41 -8.75 36.35
C PRO A 290 4.50 -8.45 35.15
N GLU A 291 5.10 -8.35 33.96
CA GLU A 291 4.41 -8.20 32.67
C GLU A 291 5.03 -9.15 31.64
N ALA A 292 4.31 -9.49 30.58
CA ALA A 292 4.88 -10.26 29.48
C ALA A 292 5.85 -9.37 28.66
N ILE A 293 7.12 -9.76 28.61
CA ILE A 293 8.20 -8.95 28.01
C ILE A 293 8.74 -9.52 26.69
N LEU A 294 8.55 -10.82 26.46
CA LEU A 294 8.94 -11.50 25.23
C LEU A 294 7.81 -12.42 24.80
N PHE A 295 7.54 -12.46 23.49
CA PHE A 295 6.53 -13.33 22.89
C PHE A 295 7.16 -14.17 21.79
N LYS A 296 6.70 -15.41 21.66
CA LYS A 296 7.04 -16.35 20.60
C LYS A 296 5.78 -16.63 19.79
N PHE A 297 5.92 -16.55 18.46
CA PHE A 297 4.79 -16.64 17.55
C PHE A 297 4.97 -17.75 16.51
N VAL A 298 3.84 -18.24 16.01
CA VAL A 298 3.74 -19.05 14.79
C VAL A 298 2.74 -18.39 13.84
N PRO A 299 3.04 -18.20 12.54
CA PRO A 299 2.08 -17.66 11.59
C PRO A 299 0.84 -18.55 11.49
N ILE A 300 -0.37 -17.97 11.56
CA ILE A 300 -1.61 -18.76 11.50
C ILE A 300 -1.72 -19.56 10.19
N THR A 301 -1.14 -19.03 9.12
CA THR A 301 -1.09 -19.62 7.78
C THR A 301 -0.29 -20.92 7.73
N SER A 302 0.70 -21.10 8.61
CA SER A 302 1.50 -22.34 8.68
C SER A 302 0.68 -23.54 9.16
N LEU A 303 -0.43 -23.29 9.88
CA LEU A 303 -1.32 -24.32 10.42
C LEU A 303 -2.53 -24.60 9.52
N LEU A 304 -2.62 -23.95 8.35
CA LEU A 304 -3.74 -24.07 7.41
C LEU A 304 -3.44 -24.98 6.21
N THR A 305 -2.39 -25.80 6.30
CA THR A 305 -2.02 -26.75 5.26
C THR A 305 -3.19 -27.68 4.93
N GLY A 306 -3.53 -27.78 3.64
CA GLY A 306 -4.65 -28.61 3.15
C GLY A 306 -6.03 -27.94 3.21
N ILE A 307 -6.16 -26.73 3.74
CA ILE A 307 -7.43 -25.98 3.76
C ILE A 307 -7.62 -25.21 2.44
N PRO A 308 -8.74 -25.40 1.72
CA PRO A 308 -9.06 -24.63 0.52
C PRO A 308 -9.10 -23.12 0.82
N GLY A 309 -8.47 -22.31 -0.03
CA GLY A 309 -8.43 -20.86 0.12
C GLY A 309 -7.36 -20.31 1.07
N SER A 310 -6.61 -21.18 1.76
CA SER A 310 -5.45 -20.79 2.60
C SER A 310 -4.42 -19.93 1.87
N GLY A 311 -4.24 -20.13 0.56
CA GLY A 311 -3.38 -19.29 -0.29
C GLY A 311 -3.84 -17.83 -0.38
N TYR A 312 -5.15 -17.58 -0.46
CA TYR A 312 -5.70 -16.22 -0.47
C TYR A 312 -5.48 -15.52 0.86
N LEU A 313 -5.72 -16.23 1.97
CA LEU A 313 -5.48 -15.69 3.31
C LEU A 313 -3.99 -15.41 3.55
N SER A 314 -3.11 -16.31 3.13
CA SER A 314 -1.66 -16.10 3.19
C SER A 314 -1.23 -14.86 2.41
N HIS A 315 -1.75 -14.69 1.19
CA HIS A 315 -1.48 -13.49 0.39
C HIS A 315 -1.99 -12.21 1.07
N ALA A 316 -3.22 -12.22 1.60
CA ALA A 316 -3.81 -11.08 2.29
C ALA A 316 -3.04 -10.68 3.57
N ILE A 317 -2.62 -11.66 4.38
CA ILE A 317 -1.80 -11.41 5.58
C ILE A 317 -0.44 -10.84 5.20
N ASN A 318 0.20 -11.34 4.14
CA ASN A 318 1.48 -10.81 3.68
C ASN A 318 1.36 -9.35 3.20
N LEU A 319 0.28 -9.02 2.49
CA LEU A 319 -0.02 -7.65 2.09
C LEU A 319 -0.28 -6.76 3.32
N TYR A 320 -1.07 -7.24 4.28
CA TYR A 320 -1.35 -6.53 5.51
C TYR A 320 -0.09 -6.24 6.34
N LEU A 321 0.77 -7.24 6.57
CA LEU A 321 2.01 -7.05 7.32
C LEU A 321 2.99 -6.12 6.60
N ARG A 322 3.01 -6.16 5.27
CA ARG A 322 3.92 -5.32 4.45
C ARG A 322 3.48 -3.87 4.37
N TYR A 323 2.19 -3.60 4.20
CA TYR A 323 1.69 -2.24 3.95
C TYR A 323 1.01 -1.60 5.16
N LYS A 324 0.64 -2.41 6.17
CA LYS A 324 0.05 -1.99 7.44
C LYS A 324 -1.08 -0.96 7.29
N PRO A 325 -2.07 -1.17 6.39
CA PRO A 325 -3.23 -0.29 6.32
C PRO A 325 -3.96 -0.30 7.67
N SER A 326 -4.68 0.79 7.96
CA SER A 326 -5.54 0.84 9.14
C SER A 326 -6.59 -0.31 9.08
N PRO A 327 -7.08 -0.81 10.23
CA PRO A 327 -8.10 -1.85 10.24
C PRO A 327 -9.36 -1.46 9.44
N GLU A 328 -9.73 -0.17 9.47
CA GLU A 328 -10.87 0.40 8.74
C GLU A 328 -10.65 0.38 7.22
N ASP A 329 -9.41 0.64 6.79
CA ASP A 329 -9.07 0.69 5.37
C ASP A 329 -8.69 -0.68 4.80
N LEU A 330 -8.46 -1.71 5.63
CA LEU A 330 -7.95 -3.02 5.21
C LEU A 330 -8.84 -3.68 4.14
N GLN A 331 -10.16 -3.59 4.28
CA GLN A 331 -11.08 -4.14 3.26
C GLN A 331 -10.87 -3.43 1.92
N HIS A 332 -10.95 -2.11 1.90
CA HIS A 332 -10.77 -1.29 0.69
C HIS A 332 -9.39 -1.49 0.08
N PHE A 333 -8.36 -1.55 0.92
CA PHE A 333 -7.00 -1.84 0.50
C PHE A 333 -6.92 -3.19 -0.25
N LEU A 334 -7.50 -4.26 0.30
CA LEU A 334 -7.52 -5.59 -0.32
C LEU A 334 -8.33 -5.62 -1.63
N GLU A 335 -9.43 -4.87 -1.74
CA GLU A 335 -10.18 -4.70 -2.99
C GLU A 335 -9.33 -4.08 -4.10
N PHE A 336 -8.38 -3.22 -3.74
CA PHE A 336 -7.48 -2.54 -4.67
C PHE A 336 -6.21 -3.33 -5.00
N GLN A 337 -5.98 -4.51 -4.40
CA GLN A 337 -4.84 -5.38 -4.70
C GLN A 337 -5.04 -6.27 -5.94
N VAL A 338 -5.98 -5.90 -6.82
CA VAL A 338 -6.20 -6.57 -8.10
C VAL A 338 -5.19 -6.09 -9.16
N PRO A 339 -4.91 -6.89 -10.20
CA PRO A 339 -3.99 -6.48 -11.27
C PRO A 339 -4.33 -5.11 -11.85
N ARG A 340 -3.31 -4.26 -12.02
CA ARG A 340 -3.44 -2.94 -12.65
C ARG A 340 -3.10 -3.05 -14.13
N GLN A 341 -3.90 -2.41 -14.98
CA GLN A 341 -3.74 -2.43 -16.43
C GLN A 341 -3.71 -1.00 -16.97
N TRP A 342 -2.96 -0.80 -18.05
CA TRP A 342 -2.94 0.46 -18.77
C TRP A 342 -3.88 0.38 -19.97
N ALA A 343 -4.74 1.38 -20.12
CA ALA A 343 -5.52 1.63 -21.31
C ALA A 343 -4.89 2.79 -22.11
N PRO A 344 -4.79 2.68 -23.45
CA PRO A 344 -5.11 1.49 -24.26
C PRO A 344 -4.12 0.34 -24.01
N MET A 345 -4.60 -0.91 -24.06
CA MET A 345 -3.73 -2.09 -24.00
C MET A 345 -2.95 -2.23 -25.31
N PHE A 346 -1.63 -2.31 -25.24
CA PHE A 346 -0.79 -2.57 -26.41
C PHE A 346 -0.69 -4.08 -26.64
N CYS A 347 -1.31 -4.57 -27.72
CA CYS A 347 -1.05 -5.90 -28.26
C CYS A 347 -0.04 -5.78 -29.42
N GLU A 348 1.24 -6.01 -29.18
CA GLU A 348 2.19 -6.30 -30.26
C GLU A 348 2.30 -7.81 -30.46
N LEU A 349 1.32 -8.41 -31.14
CA LEU A 349 1.51 -9.69 -31.83
C LEU A 349 1.19 -9.47 -33.32
N PRO A 350 2.20 -9.32 -34.19
CA PRO A 350 1.99 -9.25 -35.63
C PRO A 350 1.87 -10.69 -36.17
N LEU A 351 0.82 -11.41 -35.82
CA LEU A 351 0.53 -12.74 -36.37
C LEU A 351 -0.95 -12.83 -36.74
N GLY A 352 -1.31 -12.11 -37.82
CA GLY A 352 -2.62 -12.22 -38.45
C GLY A 352 -2.62 -11.51 -39.79
N HIS A 353 -3.04 -12.19 -40.86
CA HIS A 353 -3.09 -11.65 -42.22
C HIS A 353 -3.99 -10.41 -42.29
N GLN A 354 -3.40 -9.28 -42.68
CA GLN A 354 -4.09 -8.01 -42.88
C GLN A 354 -4.99 -8.09 -44.13
N GLN A 355 -6.30 -8.22 -43.93
CA GLN A 355 -7.26 -7.86 -44.95
C GLN A 355 -7.29 -6.34 -45.08
N ARG A 356 -7.03 -5.87 -46.31
CA ARG A 356 -6.86 -4.47 -46.74
C ARG A 356 -8.08 -3.62 -46.30
N LYS A 357 -7.98 -2.90 -45.17
CA LYS A 357 -8.96 -1.87 -44.77
C LYS A 357 -8.65 -0.54 -45.47
N ALA A 358 -9.71 0.11 -45.94
CA ALA A 358 -9.73 1.27 -46.82
C ALA A 358 -8.85 2.44 -46.32
N SER A 359 -8.18 3.09 -47.28
CA SER A 359 -7.28 4.23 -47.10
C SER A 359 -8.00 5.49 -46.61
N CYS A 360 -7.57 6.04 -45.47
CA CYS A 360 -7.90 7.40 -45.04
C CYS A 360 -6.85 8.40 -45.59
N PRO A 361 -7.21 9.66 -45.88
CA PRO A 361 -6.32 10.59 -46.58
C PRO A 361 -5.13 11.02 -45.71
N LEU A 362 -3.94 10.89 -46.29
CA LEU A 362 -2.65 11.12 -45.66
C LEU A 362 -2.19 12.57 -45.93
N LEU A 363 -2.29 13.46 -44.95
CA LEU A 363 -1.69 14.80 -45.04
C LEU A 363 -0.18 14.72 -44.72
N GLN A 364 0.62 14.54 -45.77
CA GLN A 364 2.07 14.74 -45.74
C GLN A 364 2.40 16.23 -45.80
N PHE A 365 3.26 16.70 -44.89
CA PHE A 365 4.06 17.89 -45.15
C PHE A 365 5.47 17.67 -44.60
N ASN A 366 6.49 17.78 -45.46
CA ASN A 366 7.89 18.00 -45.12
C ASN A 366 8.16 19.51 -45.09
N PHE A 367 8.72 20.08 -44.02
CA PHE A 367 10.14 20.45 -44.01
C PHE A 367 10.68 20.62 -42.57
N LEU A 368 11.87 20.05 -42.32
CA LEU A 368 12.83 20.25 -41.20
C LEU A 368 12.31 20.23 -39.73
N GLY A 369 12.29 19.03 -39.13
CA GLY A 369 12.18 18.78 -37.68
C GLY A 369 11.37 17.51 -37.33
N PRO A 370 11.59 16.86 -36.17
CA PRO A 370 10.78 15.70 -35.75
C PRO A 370 9.34 16.14 -35.45
N LYS A 371 8.37 15.59 -36.18
CA LYS A 371 6.94 15.99 -36.15
C LYS A 371 6.13 15.05 -35.28
N ILE A 372 5.53 15.57 -34.20
CA ILE A 372 4.54 14.81 -33.43
C ILE A 372 3.11 15.08 -33.93
N TYR A 373 2.25 14.06 -33.94
CA TYR A 373 0.81 14.17 -34.19
C TYR A 373 0.03 13.73 -32.93
N VAL A 374 -1.23 14.13 -32.80
CA VAL A 374 -2.12 13.59 -31.75
C VAL A 374 -3.04 12.59 -32.42
N ARG A 375 -3.18 11.38 -31.85
CA ARG A 375 -3.89 10.26 -32.47
C ARG A 375 -5.42 10.48 -32.49
N SER A 376 -6.06 10.12 -33.60
CA SER A 376 -7.49 10.29 -33.91
C SER A 376 -8.04 9.10 -34.71
N THR A 377 -8.69 8.16 -34.03
CA THR A 377 -9.25 6.89 -34.55
C THR A 377 -10.43 6.36 -33.70
N LEU A 378 -11.66 6.69 -34.09
CA LEU A 378 -12.90 6.18 -33.46
C LEU A 378 -12.89 4.65 -33.27
N VAL A 379 -12.78 4.15 -32.04
CA VAL A 379 -13.03 2.74 -31.69
C VAL A 379 -14.39 2.65 -31.01
N GLY A 380 -15.42 2.41 -31.82
CA GLY A 380 -16.73 1.98 -31.32
C GLY A 380 -16.67 0.49 -30.99
N GLY A 381 -16.83 0.16 -29.71
CA GLY A 381 -17.19 -1.18 -29.29
C GLY A 381 -18.69 -1.38 -29.57
N THR A 382 -19.03 -2.06 -30.65
CA THR A 382 -20.33 -2.72 -30.77
C THR A 382 -20.15 -4.15 -30.27
N GLU A 383 -20.78 -4.48 -29.15
CA GLU A 383 -20.93 -5.85 -28.70
C GLU A 383 -21.63 -6.68 -29.79
N GLY A 384 -21.11 -7.89 -30.03
CA GLY A 384 -21.48 -8.75 -31.14
C GLY A 384 -22.83 -9.42 -30.95
N LEU A 385 -23.62 -9.44 -32.02
CA LEU A 385 -24.54 -10.53 -32.31
C LEU A 385 -23.78 -11.59 -33.14
N PRO A 386 -23.89 -12.90 -32.81
CA PRO A 386 -23.14 -13.92 -33.53
C PRO A 386 -23.78 -14.21 -34.89
N LYS A 387 -23.05 -13.94 -35.97
CA LYS A 387 -23.31 -14.54 -37.28
C LYS A 387 -22.72 -15.94 -37.28
N ILE A 388 -23.58 -16.95 -37.29
CA ILE A 388 -23.23 -18.33 -37.61
C ILE A 388 -23.34 -18.45 -39.14
N ASP A 389 -22.19 -18.52 -39.82
CA ASP A 389 -22.13 -18.96 -41.22
C ASP A 389 -22.21 -20.49 -41.23
N LEU A 390 -23.33 -21.03 -41.73
CA LEU A 390 -23.45 -22.44 -42.04
C LEU A 390 -23.64 -22.59 -43.56
N ILE A 391 -22.56 -22.93 -44.27
CA ILE A 391 -22.65 -23.56 -45.58
C ILE A 391 -22.26 -25.03 -45.39
N SER A 392 -23.26 -25.90 -45.37
CA SER A 392 -23.09 -27.28 -45.80
C SER A 392 -24.39 -27.77 -46.43
N SER A 393 -24.21 -28.34 -47.61
CA SER A 393 -25.19 -28.89 -48.52
C SER A 393 -26.00 -30.06 -47.95
N LEU A 394 -27.12 -30.32 -48.65
CA LEU A 394 -27.78 -31.63 -48.87
C LEU A 394 -28.75 -32.15 -47.80
N SER A 395 -30.03 -32.13 -48.19
CA SER A 395 -30.87 -33.33 -48.39
C SER A 395 -32.01 -33.62 -47.40
N LEU A 396 -33.21 -33.73 -48.00
CA LEU A 396 -34.36 -34.58 -47.70
C LEU A 396 -35.41 -34.17 -46.61
N THR A 397 -36.60 -33.83 -47.15
CA THR A 397 -37.95 -34.36 -46.83
C THR A 397 -38.61 -34.13 -45.46
N LEU A 398 -39.69 -33.34 -45.47
CA LEU A 398 -41.09 -33.67 -45.07
C LEU A 398 -41.93 -32.40 -45.28
N PHE A 399 -42.73 -32.22 -46.34
CA PHE A 399 -44.10 -32.73 -46.56
C PHE A 399 -44.98 -32.79 -45.31
N HIS A 400 -45.80 -31.75 -45.05
CA HIS A 400 -47.26 -31.79 -45.22
C HIS A 400 -47.91 -30.43 -44.89
N GLU A 401 -48.70 -29.93 -45.85
CA GLU A 401 -50.02 -29.26 -45.71
C GLU A 401 -50.21 -27.99 -44.84
N LEU A 402 -50.97 -26.96 -45.21
CA LEU A 402 -51.77 -26.61 -46.40
C LEU A 402 -52.28 -25.16 -46.21
N PHE A 403 -52.89 -24.63 -47.28
CA PHE A 403 -53.66 -23.37 -47.43
C PHE A 403 -52.84 -22.09 -47.74
N GLN A 404 -52.60 -21.76 -49.03
CA GLN A 404 -53.50 -21.14 -50.03
C GLN A 404 -54.15 -19.80 -49.62
N CYS A 405 -53.72 -18.68 -50.24
CA CYS A 405 -54.54 -17.86 -51.18
C CYS A 405 -53.99 -16.44 -51.44
N ASN A 406 -53.70 -16.16 -52.72
CA ASN A 406 -54.09 -15.02 -53.58
C ASN A 406 -54.00 -13.54 -53.14
N LEU A 407 -53.16 -12.77 -53.87
CA LEU A 407 -53.32 -11.45 -54.58
C LEU A 407 -54.16 -10.27 -53.96
N PRO A 408 -54.08 -9.00 -54.47
CA PRO A 408 -53.00 -8.20 -55.08
C PRO A 408 -52.95 -6.70 -54.63
N LEU A 409 -51.94 -5.99 -55.16
CA LEU A 409 -51.74 -4.53 -55.39
C LEU A 409 -52.88 -3.52 -55.12
N TRP A 410 -52.51 -2.37 -54.53
CA TRP A 410 -53.16 -1.07 -54.71
C TRP A 410 -52.15 0.06 -54.93
N LEU A 411 -52.49 1.00 -55.83
CA LEU A 411 -51.68 2.09 -56.38
C LEU A 411 -52.23 3.46 -55.89
N GLY A 412 -51.36 4.47 -55.75
CA GLY A 412 -51.70 5.90 -55.64
C GLY A 412 -51.73 6.45 -54.20
N SER A 413 -51.00 7.50 -53.82
CA SER A 413 -51.18 8.88 -54.32
C SER A 413 -49.95 9.78 -54.05
N LYS A 414 -49.71 10.73 -54.96
CA LYS A 414 -48.72 11.84 -54.86
C LYS A 414 -49.22 12.93 -53.91
N GLN A 415 -48.34 13.56 -53.10
CA GLN A 415 -48.22 15.04 -53.04
C GLN A 415 -46.97 15.53 -52.28
N LEU A 416 -46.11 16.22 -53.03
CA LEU A 416 -45.37 17.46 -52.74
C LEU A 416 -44.91 17.78 -51.29
N ALA A 417 -43.60 17.77 -51.05
CA ALA A 417 -42.93 18.66 -50.09
C ALA A 417 -41.52 19.01 -50.54
N SER A 418 -41.17 20.27 -50.31
CA SER A 418 -40.07 21.09 -50.79
C SER A 418 -38.66 20.60 -50.41
N ARG A 419 -37.70 20.79 -51.33
CA ARG A 419 -36.27 20.85 -51.03
C ARG A 419 -35.95 22.19 -50.35
N PRO A 420 -35.24 22.22 -49.22
CA PRO A 420 -34.33 23.30 -48.90
C PRO A 420 -32.89 22.89 -49.20
N SER A 421 -32.22 23.75 -49.96
CA SER A 421 -30.77 23.78 -50.17
C SER A 421 -30.03 23.86 -48.84
N VAL A 422 -29.31 22.80 -48.47
CA VAL A 422 -28.37 22.84 -47.35
C VAL A 422 -27.02 23.36 -47.84
N GLU A 423 -26.79 24.60 -47.46
CA GLU A 423 -25.54 25.33 -47.53
C GLU A 423 -24.44 24.55 -46.81
N ASN A 424 -23.33 24.32 -47.52
CA ASN A 424 -22.21 23.49 -47.11
C ASN A 424 -21.36 24.25 -46.05
N LYS A 425 -21.77 24.21 -44.78
CA LYS A 425 -20.95 24.72 -43.65
C LYS A 425 -19.96 23.65 -43.22
N GLY A 426 -18.68 23.91 -43.51
CA GLY A 426 -17.57 23.00 -43.27
C GLY A 426 -17.44 22.50 -41.84
N LEU A 427 -17.25 21.18 -41.71
CA LEU A 427 -16.89 20.49 -40.47
C LEU A 427 -15.50 20.93 -39.97
N PRO A 428 -15.33 21.25 -38.66
CA PRO A 428 -14.01 21.46 -38.08
C PRO A 428 -13.31 20.12 -37.84
N LEU A 429 -12.11 19.97 -38.39
CA LEU A 429 -11.19 18.85 -38.13
C LEU A 429 -10.71 18.86 -36.67
N GLY A 430 -10.88 17.74 -35.96
CA GLY A 430 -10.12 17.45 -34.73
C GLY A 430 -10.84 16.56 -33.71
N PHE A 431 -10.97 15.26 -33.96
CA PHE A 431 -11.43 14.29 -32.95
C PHE A 431 -10.33 13.29 -32.64
N THR A 432 -9.71 13.38 -31.46
CA THR A 432 -8.65 12.49 -30.98
C THR A 432 -9.21 11.26 -30.27
N ASP A 433 -8.39 10.23 -30.02
CA ASP A 433 -8.83 8.98 -29.39
C ASP A 433 -9.25 9.10 -27.93
N ARG A 434 -10.46 8.63 -27.65
CA ARG A 434 -11.02 8.48 -26.30
C ARG A 434 -10.43 7.24 -25.65
N VAL A 435 -9.70 7.41 -24.55
CA VAL A 435 -9.33 6.30 -23.68
C VAL A 435 -10.42 6.14 -22.62
N SER A 436 -11.15 5.02 -22.69
CA SER A 436 -12.23 4.67 -21.76
C SER A 436 -11.90 3.34 -21.11
N THR A 437 -12.12 3.21 -19.81
CA THR A 437 -11.81 2.01 -19.03
C THR A 437 -13.04 1.13 -18.79
N GLY A 438 -14.18 1.45 -19.43
CA GLY A 438 -15.43 0.70 -19.28
C GLY A 438 -15.95 0.76 -17.83
N GLN A 439 -16.02 1.97 -17.27
CA GLN A 439 -16.46 2.28 -15.89
C GLN A 439 -15.47 1.92 -14.78
N LYS A 440 -14.33 1.28 -15.08
CA LYS A 440 -13.32 0.96 -14.06
C LYS A 440 -12.60 2.23 -13.61
N PRO A 441 -12.50 2.49 -12.30
CA PRO A 441 -11.96 3.75 -11.82
C PRO A 441 -10.46 3.83 -12.12
N VAL A 442 -10.01 5.04 -12.40
CA VAL A 442 -8.61 5.33 -12.76
C VAL A 442 -7.78 5.51 -11.49
N VAL A 443 -6.63 4.85 -11.44
CA VAL A 443 -5.65 4.91 -10.33
C VAL A 443 -4.34 5.60 -10.73
N GLY A 444 -4.23 6.04 -11.98
CA GLY A 444 -3.11 6.84 -12.44
C GLY A 444 -3.17 7.21 -13.91
N LEU A 445 -2.31 8.15 -14.32
CA LEU A 445 -2.25 8.69 -15.67
C LEU A 445 -0.80 8.90 -16.08
N ARG A 446 -0.51 8.78 -17.39
CA ARG A 446 0.79 9.14 -17.95
C ARG A 446 0.66 9.67 -19.37
N LEU A 447 1.55 10.59 -19.76
CA LEU A 447 1.74 10.96 -21.15
C LEU A 447 2.68 9.93 -21.81
N TYR A 448 2.41 9.60 -23.07
CA TYR A 448 3.19 8.62 -23.80
C TYR A 448 3.42 9.04 -25.25
N LEU A 449 4.53 8.61 -25.85
CA LEU A 449 4.89 8.90 -27.23
C LEU A 449 4.77 7.62 -28.09
N GLU A 450 3.66 7.50 -28.80
CA GLU A 450 3.32 6.34 -29.63
C GLU A 450 3.83 6.43 -31.08
N GLY A 451 3.72 5.31 -31.81
CA GLY A 451 4.04 5.19 -33.24
C GLY A 451 5.47 4.74 -33.51
N LYS A 452 5.73 4.22 -34.72
CA LYS A 452 7.05 3.69 -35.13
C LYS A 452 8.19 4.73 -35.03
N LYS A 453 7.84 6.03 -35.03
CA LYS A 453 8.78 7.15 -34.88
C LYS A 453 8.67 7.85 -33.53
N SER A 454 7.92 7.27 -32.58
CA SER A 454 7.63 7.84 -31.25
C SER A 454 7.16 9.29 -31.33
N ASN A 455 6.27 9.52 -32.28
CA ASN A 455 5.90 10.83 -32.71
C ASN A 455 4.40 11.04 -32.59
N TRP A 456 3.70 10.29 -31.74
CA TRP A 456 2.30 10.56 -31.40
C TRP A 456 2.13 10.81 -29.92
N LEU A 457 1.68 12.00 -29.53
CA LEU A 457 1.40 12.27 -28.12
C LEU A 457 0.07 11.62 -27.76
N ALA A 458 0.11 10.70 -26.81
CA ALA A 458 -1.03 9.96 -26.28
C ALA A 458 -1.10 10.12 -24.77
N LEU A 459 -2.29 9.86 -24.22
CA LEU A 459 -2.55 9.82 -22.80
C LEU A 459 -2.96 8.39 -22.44
N HIS A 460 -2.25 7.78 -21.50
CA HIS A 460 -2.57 6.45 -21.01
C HIS A 460 -3.15 6.55 -19.61
N VAL A 461 -4.07 5.65 -19.32
CA VAL A 461 -4.86 5.62 -18.11
C VAL A 461 -4.64 4.28 -17.42
N GLN A 462 -4.20 4.29 -16.17
CA GLN A 462 -4.07 3.08 -15.37
C GLN A 462 -5.39 2.84 -14.62
N HIS A 463 -5.92 1.63 -14.73
CA HIS A 463 -7.14 1.21 -14.03
C HIS A 463 -6.97 -0.19 -13.44
N LEU A 464 -7.87 -0.54 -12.53
CA LEU A 464 -7.95 -1.89 -11.98
C LEU A 464 -8.48 -2.86 -13.04
N SER A 465 -8.03 -4.11 -13.05
CA SER A 465 -8.51 -5.14 -13.98
C SER A 465 -9.96 -5.53 -13.71
N SER A 466 -10.40 -5.45 -12.45
CA SER A 466 -11.76 -5.70 -11.97
C SER A 466 -12.26 -4.51 -11.16
N LEU A 467 -13.58 -4.29 -11.17
CA LEU A 467 -14.22 -3.25 -10.37
C LEU A 467 -14.28 -3.68 -8.89
N PRO A 468 -13.97 -2.81 -7.92
CA PRO A 468 -14.18 -3.09 -6.50
C PRO A 468 -15.64 -3.43 -6.18
N ASN A 469 -15.87 -4.35 -5.23
CA ASN A 469 -17.21 -4.76 -4.84
C ASN A 469 -18.00 -3.59 -4.22
N THR A 470 -17.33 -2.74 -3.46
CA THR A 470 -17.87 -1.49 -2.91
C THR A 470 -18.51 -0.59 -3.96
N MET A 471 -17.95 -0.55 -5.17
CA MET A 471 -18.47 0.24 -6.31
C MET A 471 -19.54 -0.50 -7.13
N THR A 472 -19.57 -1.83 -7.01
CA THR A 472 -20.56 -2.68 -7.70
C THR A 472 -21.91 -2.63 -6.97
N LEU A 473 -21.89 -2.67 -5.63
CA LEU A 473 -23.11 -2.55 -4.81
C LEU A 473 -23.86 -1.23 -5.02
N SER A 474 -23.12 -0.14 -5.24
CA SER A 474 -23.65 1.20 -5.49
C SER A 474 -24.31 1.34 -6.87
N SER A 475 -24.05 0.42 -7.80
CA SER A 475 -24.65 0.41 -9.14
C SER A 475 -26.02 -0.31 -9.20
N GLY A 476 -26.47 -0.93 -8.10
CA GLY A 476 -27.72 -1.71 -8.04
C GLY A 476 -29.02 -0.90 -8.00
N ILE A 477 -28.96 0.43 -7.91
CA ILE A 477 -30.13 1.31 -7.94
C ILE A 477 -30.15 2.01 -9.31
N THR A 478 -30.69 1.32 -10.32
CA THR A 478 -31.00 1.94 -11.60
C THR A 478 -32.19 2.87 -11.43
N THR A 479 -31.94 4.15 -11.14
CA THR A 479 -32.86 5.21 -11.54
C THR A 479 -32.27 5.91 -12.77
N THR A 480 -33.14 6.07 -13.76
CA THR A 480 -32.95 6.64 -15.10
C THR A 480 -32.44 8.08 -15.08
N SER A 481 -31.17 8.29 -14.72
CA SER A 481 -30.46 9.57 -14.85
C SER A 481 -29.01 9.28 -15.26
N SER A 482 -28.64 9.62 -16.48
CA SER A 482 -27.32 9.35 -17.06
C SER A 482 -26.22 10.20 -16.38
N PRO A 483 -25.20 9.64 -15.70
CA PRO A 483 -24.20 10.46 -15.00
C PRO A 483 -22.77 10.19 -15.51
N PHE A 484 -22.62 10.05 -16.83
CA PHE A 484 -21.34 9.91 -17.51
C PHE A 484 -21.03 11.18 -18.31
N LEU A 485 -20.20 12.07 -17.75
CA LEU A 485 -19.97 13.39 -18.35
C LEU A 485 -18.50 13.61 -18.73
N TRP A 486 -18.32 14.08 -19.96
CA TRP A 486 -17.05 14.64 -20.41
C TRP A 486 -16.95 16.07 -19.93
N ARG A 487 -15.79 16.42 -19.38
CA ARG A 487 -15.43 17.81 -19.16
C ARG A 487 -14.00 18.05 -19.59
N GLY A 488 -13.80 19.15 -20.27
CA GLY A 488 -12.52 19.58 -20.78
C GLY A 488 -12.03 20.89 -20.20
N SER A 489 -10.73 21.10 -20.28
CA SER A 489 -10.14 22.42 -20.03
C SER A 489 -10.58 23.45 -21.07
N ASP A 490 -11.18 23.00 -22.17
CA ASP A 490 -11.73 23.81 -23.24
C ASP A 490 -13.22 24.17 -23.08
N ASP A 491 -13.89 23.67 -22.04
CA ASP A 491 -15.28 24.00 -21.72
C ASP A 491 -15.38 25.15 -20.69
N HIS A 492 -14.24 25.63 -20.18
CA HIS A 492 -14.19 26.77 -19.25
C HIS A 492 -14.09 28.10 -20.02
N GLU A 493 -15.00 29.03 -19.73
CA GLU A 493 -15.01 30.39 -20.33
C GLU A 493 -13.73 31.20 -20.05
N LEU A 494 -12.98 30.82 -19.00
CA LEU A 494 -11.69 31.44 -18.62
C LEU A 494 -10.47 30.68 -19.16
N SER A 495 -10.64 29.72 -20.07
CA SER A 495 -9.56 28.87 -20.59
C SER A 495 -8.39 29.66 -21.19
N ASP A 496 -8.65 30.87 -21.70
CA ASP A 496 -7.65 31.79 -22.24
C ASP A 496 -6.66 32.34 -21.20
N GLN A 497 -7.03 32.37 -19.91
CA GLN A 497 -6.16 32.85 -18.82
C GLN A 497 -5.12 31.80 -18.40
N PHE A 498 -5.36 30.53 -18.70
CA PHE A 498 -4.49 29.41 -18.32
C PHE A 498 -3.64 28.90 -19.50
N LEU A 499 -3.40 29.75 -20.50
CA LEU A 499 -2.62 29.41 -21.67
C LEU A 499 -1.14 29.70 -21.43
N GLU A 500 -0.34 28.65 -21.32
CA GLU A 500 1.11 28.77 -21.19
C GLU A 500 1.80 28.50 -22.52
N PRO A 501 2.76 29.34 -22.95
CA PRO A 501 3.44 29.17 -24.23
C PRO A 501 4.38 27.96 -24.21
N LEU A 502 4.38 27.18 -25.29
CA LEU A 502 5.29 26.06 -25.46
C LEU A 502 6.54 26.45 -26.25
N ARG A 503 7.68 25.83 -25.90
CA ARG A 503 8.92 25.90 -26.71
C ARG A 503 8.84 25.08 -28.01
N TRP A 504 7.63 24.72 -28.45
CA TRP A 504 7.39 23.74 -29.49
C TRP A 504 6.70 24.33 -30.71
N LYS A 505 7.31 24.23 -31.89
CA LYS A 505 6.87 24.88 -33.16
C LYS A 505 5.45 24.56 -33.68
N ARG A 506 4.73 23.58 -33.13
CA ARG A 506 3.37 23.18 -33.60
C ARG A 506 2.25 23.76 -32.74
N PHE A 507 2.41 23.72 -31.42
CA PHE A 507 1.47 24.24 -30.43
C PHE A 507 1.97 25.58 -29.95
N SER A 508 1.15 26.62 -30.06
CA SER A 508 1.49 27.91 -29.47
C SER A 508 1.44 27.81 -27.96
N ASN A 509 0.37 27.22 -27.42
CA ASN A 509 0.09 27.18 -25.98
C ASN A 509 -0.41 25.80 -25.51
N VAL A 510 -0.28 25.53 -24.21
CA VAL A 510 -0.98 24.45 -23.48
C VAL A 510 -1.93 25.10 -22.48
N CYS A 511 -3.15 24.57 -22.41
CA CYS A 511 -4.09 24.97 -21.37
C CYS A 511 -3.79 24.23 -20.07
N THR A 512 -3.34 24.95 -19.04
CA THR A 512 -3.00 24.41 -17.71
C THR A 512 -4.17 24.48 -16.72
N ALA A 513 -5.38 24.79 -17.20
CA ALA A 513 -6.59 24.77 -16.39
C ALA A 513 -6.87 23.36 -15.85
N ALA A 514 -7.26 23.29 -14.58
CA ALA A 514 -7.55 22.03 -13.93
C ALA A 514 -8.91 21.47 -14.35
N VAL A 515 -8.92 20.24 -14.87
CA VAL A 515 -10.15 19.54 -15.24
C VAL A 515 -10.67 18.81 -14.01
N LYS A 516 -11.77 19.31 -13.44
CA LYS A 516 -12.46 18.78 -12.26
C LYS A 516 -13.93 18.49 -12.60
N HIS A 517 -14.61 17.67 -11.79
CA HIS A 517 -16.06 17.52 -11.94
C HIS A 517 -16.79 18.86 -11.75
N ASP A 518 -17.96 19.01 -12.36
CA ASP A 518 -18.80 20.20 -12.14
C ASP A 518 -19.59 20.04 -10.84
N PRO A 519 -19.48 20.98 -9.89
CA PRO A 519 -20.30 20.96 -8.68
C PRO A 519 -21.80 20.94 -9.00
N ASN A 520 -22.21 21.52 -10.13
CA ASN A 520 -23.60 21.58 -10.55
C ASN A 520 -24.15 20.24 -11.06
N TRP A 521 -23.32 19.20 -11.25
CA TRP A 521 -23.80 17.87 -11.64
C TRP A 521 -24.48 17.11 -10.49
N LEU A 522 -24.34 17.58 -9.25
CA LEU A 522 -25.00 17.03 -8.05
C LEU A 522 -26.31 17.77 -7.76
N GLN A 523 -27.14 18.02 -8.77
CA GLN A 523 -28.45 18.67 -8.58
C GLN A 523 -29.46 17.65 -7.98
N GLY A 524 -29.77 17.80 -6.69
CA GLY A 524 -30.74 16.99 -5.92
C GLY A 524 -30.15 16.37 -4.65
N ASP A 525 -30.93 15.54 -3.93
CA ASP A 525 -30.52 14.79 -2.72
C ASP A 525 -29.51 13.64 -2.99
N SER A 526 -28.95 13.57 -4.21
CA SER A 526 -28.03 12.52 -4.61
C SER A 526 -26.63 12.73 -4.02
N SER A 527 -26.35 12.08 -2.90
CA SER A 527 -25.01 12.00 -2.31
C SER A 527 -24.08 11.09 -3.14
N GLY A 528 -22.88 11.57 -3.46
CA GLY A 528 -21.89 10.79 -4.23
C GLY A 528 -20.70 11.62 -4.72
N VAL A 529 -19.74 10.94 -5.36
CA VAL A 529 -18.50 11.54 -5.87
C VAL A 529 -18.30 11.18 -7.34
N TYR A 530 -17.86 12.14 -8.13
CA TYR A 530 -17.43 11.90 -9.52
C TYR A 530 -15.95 11.50 -9.57
N VAL A 531 -15.68 10.29 -10.08
CA VAL A 531 -14.33 9.78 -10.32
C VAL A 531 -14.02 9.72 -11.81
N VAL A 532 -12.74 9.76 -12.15
CA VAL A 532 -12.30 9.66 -13.55
C VAL A 532 -12.29 8.20 -13.99
N THR A 533 -12.91 7.92 -15.14
CA THR A 533 -12.98 6.61 -15.81
C THR A 533 -12.51 6.67 -17.27
N GLY A 534 -11.99 7.82 -17.70
CA GLY A 534 -11.43 7.98 -19.02
C GLY A 534 -10.78 9.34 -19.19
N ALA A 535 -9.98 9.47 -20.24
CA ALA A 535 -9.29 10.71 -20.53
C ALA A 535 -9.00 10.85 -22.03
N GLN A 536 -8.83 12.09 -22.48
CA GLN A 536 -8.60 12.43 -23.88
C GLN A 536 -7.75 13.72 -23.96
N LEU A 537 -6.84 13.79 -24.93
CA LEU A 537 -6.11 15.01 -25.27
C LEU A 537 -6.68 15.61 -26.54
N ILE A 538 -6.98 16.90 -26.57
CA ILE A 538 -7.58 17.56 -27.74
C ILE A 538 -6.70 18.74 -28.18
N SER A 539 -6.53 18.92 -29.48
CA SER A 539 -5.92 20.12 -30.05
C SER A 539 -7.02 21.02 -30.63
N LYS A 540 -7.13 22.26 -30.15
CA LYS A 540 -8.05 23.28 -30.68
C LYS A 540 -7.28 24.43 -31.34
N GLY A 541 -7.93 25.12 -32.27
CA GLY A 541 -7.37 26.28 -32.99
C GLY A 541 -6.73 25.95 -34.33
N LYS A 542 -6.43 26.99 -35.11
CA LYS A 542 -5.75 26.90 -36.41
C LYS A 542 -4.30 27.33 -36.25
N TRP A 543 -3.38 26.65 -36.93
CA TRP A 543 -1.96 27.04 -36.92
C TRP A 543 -1.80 28.51 -37.37
N PRO A 544 -1.01 29.34 -36.69
CA PRO A 544 -0.05 29.01 -35.63
C PRO A 544 -0.61 28.98 -34.18
N LYS A 545 -1.87 29.36 -33.96
CA LYS A 545 -2.49 29.43 -32.62
C LYS A 545 -3.15 28.12 -32.19
N THR A 546 -2.42 26.99 -32.26
CA THR A 546 -2.97 25.72 -31.78
C THR A 546 -2.71 25.52 -30.29
N VAL A 547 -3.75 25.12 -29.56
CA VAL A 547 -3.72 24.92 -28.11
C VAL A 547 -4.02 23.47 -27.79
N LEU A 548 -3.22 22.88 -26.89
CA LEU A 548 -3.46 21.54 -26.35
C LEU A 548 -4.32 21.62 -25.08
N HIS A 549 -5.40 20.85 -25.06
CA HIS A 549 -6.35 20.73 -23.97
C HIS A 549 -6.46 19.29 -23.46
N LEU A 550 -6.85 19.15 -22.20
CA LEU A 550 -7.14 17.87 -21.56
C LEU A 550 -8.65 17.77 -21.35
N ARG A 551 -9.21 16.60 -21.64
CA ARG A 551 -10.56 16.23 -21.22
C ARG A 551 -10.54 14.97 -20.38
N LEU A 552 -11.39 14.94 -19.37
CA LEU A 552 -11.60 13.80 -18.50
C LEU A 552 -13.06 13.34 -18.61
N PHE A 553 -13.22 12.03 -18.47
CA PHE A 553 -14.52 11.39 -18.43
C PHE A 553 -14.82 11.00 -17.00
N PHE A 554 -15.94 11.49 -16.47
CA PHE A 554 -16.35 11.29 -15.10
C PHE A 554 -17.49 10.29 -15.01
N THR A 555 -17.42 9.44 -13.99
CA THR A 555 -18.49 8.55 -13.57
C THR A 555 -18.91 8.91 -12.15
N HIS A 556 -20.21 9.04 -11.92
CA HIS A 556 -20.75 9.22 -10.58
C HIS A 556 -20.72 7.90 -9.79
N LEU A 557 -20.13 7.95 -8.60
CA LEU A 557 -20.22 6.90 -7.58
C LEU A 557 -21.17 7.38 -6.48
N PRO A 558 -22.36 6.77 -6.30
CA PRO A 558 -23.25 7.11 -5.21
C PRO A 558 -22.72 6.58 -3.87
N ASN A 559 -23.29 7.06 -2.76
CA ASN A 559 -23.00 6.59 -1.39
C ASN A 559 -21.52 6.65 -0.99
N CYS A 560 -20.83 7.67 -1.47
CA CYS A 560 -19.48 7.96 -1.02
C CYS A 560 -19.22 9.45 -0.89
N SER A 561 -18.25 9.81 -0.07
CA SER A 561 -17.71 11.17 0.08
C SER A 561 -16.20 11.16 -0.08
N ILE A 562 -15.63 12.34 -0.29
CA ILE A 562 -14.19 12.51 -0.36
C ILE A 562 -13.64 12.69 1.06
N ARG A 563 -12.86 11.72 1.53
CA ARG A 563 -12.13 11.80 2.82
C ARG A 563 -10.96 12.76 2.74
N LYS A 564 -10.13 12.58 1.71
CA LYS A 564 -8.87 13.32 1.51
C LYS A 564 -8.58 13.45 0.02
N THR A 565 -7.98 14.57 -0.38
CA THR A 565 -7.44 14.70 -1.74
C THR A 565 -6.03 15.23 -1.76
N GLU A 566 -5.27 14.81 -2.78
CA GLU A 566 -3.88 15.22 -2.93
C GLU A 566 -3.51 15.37 -4.40
N TRP A 567 -2.79 16.42 -4.74
CA TRP A 567 -2.21 16.59 -6.07
C TRP A 567 -0.83 15.95 -6.10
N ALA A 568 -0.55 15.14 -7.12
CA ALA A 568 0.78 14.63 -7.39
C ALA A 568 1.20 14.95 -8.84
N GLY A 569 2.48 15.18 -9.02
CA GLY A 569 3.13 15.31 -10.33
C GLY A 569 4.10 14.16 -10.58
N ALA A 570 4.84 14.24 -11.69
CA ALA A 570 5.92 13.30 -11.97
C ALA A 570 6.98 13.29 -10.84
N PRO A 571 7.48 12.11 -10.42
CA PRO A 571 8.48 11.99 -9.36
C PRO A 571 9.78 12.73 -9.72
N GLU A 572 10.35 13.46 -8.77
CA GLU A 572 11.52 14.34 -8.99
C GLU A 572 12.81 13.59 -9.40
N GLY A 573 12.83 12.25 -9.25
CA GLY A 573 13.93 11.37 -9.65
C GLY A 573 14.14 11.20 -11.17
N SER A 574 13.19 11.61 -12.02
CA SER A 574 13.39 11.62 -13.48
C SER A 574 14.36 12.72 -13.96
N ARG A 575 14.81 13.59 -13.05
CA ARG A 575 15.65 14.76 -13.34
C ARG A 575 17.15 14.48 -13.45
N LYS A 576 17.63 13.25 -13.18
CA LYS A 576 19.04 12.87 -13.32
C LYS A 576 19.20 11.56 -14.12
N SER A 577 19.37 11.67 -15.44
CA SER A 577 19.68 10.52 -16.29
C SER A 577 21.18 10.21 -16.26
N ASN A 578 21.62 9.28 -15.41
CA ASN A 578 22.90 8.58 -15.62
C ASN A 578 22.57 7.15 -16.05
N PHE A 579 22.79 6.91 -17.34
CA PHE A 579 22.73 5.63 -18.03
C PHE A 579 23.90 4.74 -17.56
N LEU A 580 23.61 3.45 -17.44
CA LEU A 580 24.49 2.26 -17.37
C LEU A 580 24.23 1.45 -16.08
N THR A 581 23.46 0.37 -16.22
CA THR A 581 23.92 -1.02 -16.04
C THR A 581 22.76 -1.96 -16.31
N ASN A 582 22.88 -2.74 -17.38
CA ASN A 582 22.02 -3.86 -17.72
C ASN A 582 22.96 -5.07 -17.80
N LEU A 583 22.79 -6.05 -16.92
CA LEU A 583 23.30 -7.42 -17.08
C LEU A 583 22.51 -8.36 -16.16
N SER A 584 21.89 -9.34 -16.81
CA SER A 584 21.01 -10.40 -16.31
C SER A 584 21.65 -11.32 -15.27
N THR A 585 20.82 -12.05 -14.50
CA THR A 585 20.96 -13.52 -14.37
C THR A 585 19.72 -14.20 -13.78
N THR A 586 19.39 -15.32 -14.41
CA THR A 586 18.43 -16.38 -14.06
C THR A 586 18.85 -17.16 -12.80
N PHE A 587 17.89 -17.67 -12.04
CA PHE A 587 18.08 -18.50 -10.84
C PHE A 587 18.77 -19.85 -11.14
N THR A 588 19.74 -20.25 -10.30
CA THR A 588 19.90 -21.65 -9.87
C THR A 588 20.51 -21.72 -8.46
N PHE A 589 19.96 -22.66 -7.68
CA PHE A 589 20.19 -22.95 -6.27
C PHE A 589 21.45 -23.79 -6.04
N THR A 590 22.39 -23.33 -5.19
CA THR A 590 23.27 -24.15 -4.30
C THR A 590 24.05 -23.27 -3.31
N GLN A 591 24.22 -23.76 -2.08
CA GLN A 591 24.96 -23.14 -0.95
C GLN A 591 26.43 -22.79 -1.27
N ARG A 592 26.92 -21.62 -0.80
CA ARG A 592 28.12 -21.45 0.06
C ARG A 592 28.48 -19.96 0.29
N THR A 593 29.30 -19.78 1.30
CA THR A 593 29.63 -18.66 2.18
C THR A 593 30.47 -17.51 1.58
N VAL A 594 30.40 -16.33 2.25
CA VAL A 594 31.40 -15.23 2.40
C VAL A 594 31.26 -13.93 1.57
N THR A 595 30.93 -12.86 2.31
CA THR A 595 31.22 -11.40 2.23
C THR A 595 31.21 -10.65 0.88
N ASN A 596 30.30 -9.69 0.72
CA ASN A 596 30.61 -8.25 0.73
C ASN A 596 29.37 -7.36 0.54
N THR A 597 29.48 -6.16 1.12
CA THR A 597 28.52 -5.06 1.27
C THR A 597 28.02 -4.46 -0.05
N GLN A 598 26.70 -4.25 -0.18
CA GLN A 598 26.11 -3.23 -1.06
C GLN A 598 24.70 -2.82 -0.56
N GLN A 599 24.52 -1.52 -0.37
CA GLN A 599 23.32 -0.84 0.11
C GLN A 599 22.10 -1.09 -0.81
N GLN A 600 21.00 -1.56 -0.21
CA GLN A 600 19.75 -1.86 -0.90
C GLN A 600 18.82 -0.62 -0.90
N THR A 601 18.52 -0.10 -2.09
CA THR A 601 17.32 0.72 -2.31
C THR A 601 16.07 -0.19 -2.33
N PRO A 602 14.91 0.27 -1.86
CA PRO A 602 13.72 -0.57 -1.76
C PRO A 602 13.15 -0.85 -3.16
N ASN A 603 13.54 -1.99 -3.74
CA ASN A 603 12.97 -2.50 -4.98
C ASN A 603 11.48 -2.80 -4.77
N ALA A 604 10.65 -2.02 -5.44
CA ALA A 604 9.22 -2.24 -5.62
C ALA A 604 8.99 -3.56 -6.36
N LEU A 605 8.84 -4.65 -5.60
CA LEU A 605 8.30 -5.92 -6.07
C LEU A 605 6.82 -5.74 -6.42
N ASN A 606 6.55 -5.12 -7.57
CA ASN A 606 5.28 -5.23 -8.26
C ASN A 606 5.20 -6.67 -8.81
N SER A 607 4.44 -7.53 -8.13
CA SER A 607 4.01 -8.83 -8.65
C SER A 607 2.95 -8.66 -9.75
N GLY A 608 3.27 -7.87 -10.78
CA GLY A 608 2.59 -7.91 -12.05
C GLY A 608 3.36 -8.90 -12.91
N ILE A 609 2.79 -10.08 -13.13
CA ILE A 609 3.20 -10.94 -14.24
C ILE A 609 3.14 -10.04 -15.49
N TYR A 610 4.29 -9.73 -16.08
CA TYR A 610 4.37 -9.11 -17.38
C TYR A 610 4.22 -10.23 -18.41
N PRO A 611 3.05 -10.47 -19.03
CA PRO A 611 3.01 -11.41 -20.16
C PRO A 611 3.91 -10.95 -21.32
N ASN A 612 4.27 -9.66 -21.41
CA ASN A 612 4.96 -9.07 -22.57
C ASN A 612 6.20 -8.21 -22.25
N GLY A 613 6.81 -8.33 -21.06
CA GLY A 613 7.97 -7.52 -20.65
C GLY A 613 7.68 -6.03 -20.44
N PRO A 614 8.63 -5.26 -19.86
CA PRO A 614 8.49 -3.80 -19.74
C PRO A 614 8.36 -3.15 -21.12
N PRO A 615 7.56 -2.07 -21.27
CA PRO A 615 7.42 -1.39 -22.55
C PRO A 615 8.79 -0.98 -23.09
N ILE A 616 9.05 -1.35 -24.34
CA ILE A 616 10.32 -1.10 -25.04
C ILE A 616 10.62 0.42 -24.98
N PRO A 617 11.88 0.82 -24.65
CA PRO A 617 12.25 2.22 -24.60
C PRO A 617 11.93 2.94 -25.91
N VAL A 618 11.28 4.10 -25.77
CA VAL A 618 10.92 5.02 -26.85
C VAL A 618 12.12 5.25 -27.78
N HIS A 619 12.03 4.84 -29.04
CA HIS A 619 13.14 4.86 -30.01
C HIS A 619 13.67 6.26 -30.38
N SER A 620 13.01 7.35 -29.95
CA SER A 620 13.47 8.72 -30.23
C SER A 620 13.77 9.54 -28.97
N THR A 621 15.05 9.66 -28.63
CA THR A 621 15.56 10.56 -27.58
C THR A 621 15.28 12.04 -27.85
N LYS A 622 15.02 12.41 -29.11
CA LYS A 622 14.83 13.81 -29.54
C LYS A 622 13.52 14.46 -29.11
N LEU A 623 12.49 13.69 -28.75
CA LEU A 623 11.14 14.18 -28.42
C LEU A 623 10.82 14.18 -26.92
N LEU A 624 11.53 13.35 -26.13
CA LEU A 624 11.48 13.36 -24.66
C LEU A 624 11.96 14.68 -24.03
N LYS A 625 12.61 15.54 -24.82
CA LYS A 625 12.97 16.91 -24.39
C LYS A 625 11.77 17.85 -24.29
N TYR A 626 10.60 17.47 -24.84
CA TYR A 626 9.38 18.29 -24.83
C TYR A 626 8.25 17.70 -23.99
N VAL A 627 8.31 16.43 -23.61
CA VAL A 627 7.22 15.73 -22.90
C VAL A 627 7.80 14.96 -21.73
N GLU A 628 7.18 15.12 -20.56
CA GLU A 628 7.42 14.30 -19.38
C GLU A 628 6.55 13.04 -19.44
N THR A 629 7.18 11.88 -19.58
CA THR A 629 6.50 10.59 -19.73
C THR A 629 6.48 9.77 -18.43
N ALA A 630 6.94 10.34 -17.32
CA ALA A 630 6.87 9.69 -16.02
C ALA A 630 5.41 9.39 -15.62
N GLU A 631 5.24 8.25 -14.97
CA GLU A 631 3.93 7.79 -14.51
C GLU A 631 3.51 8.56 -13.26
N VAL A 632 2.30 9.09 -13.25
CA VAL A 632 1.69 9.71 -12.08
C VAL A 632 0.63 8.76 -11.57
N VAL A 633 1.03 7.89 -10.65
CA VAL A 633 0.23 6.79 -10.11
C VAL A 633 0.26 6.83 -8.59
N ARG A 634 -0.82 6.34 -7.96
CA ARG A 634 -0.80 5.96 -6.55
C ARG A 634 -1.20 4.50 -6.41
N GLY A 635 -0.64 3.82 -5.42
CA GLY A 635 -0.83 2.39 -5.25
C GLY A 635 -0.64 1.92 -3.81
N PRO A 636 -0.36 0.61 -3.61
CA PRO A 636 -0.26 0.02 -2.28
C PRO A 636 0.81 0.65 -1.37
N HIS A 637 1.87 1.20 -1.97
CA HIS A 637 2.94 1.91 -1.26
C HIS A 637 2.51 3.28 -0.73
N ASP A 638 1.44 3.87 -1.29
CA ASP A 638 0.91 5.16 -0.86
C ASP A 638 -0.24 4.91 0.12
N ALA A 639 0.05 4.87 1.42
CA ALA A 639 -0.98 4.62 2.44
C ALA A 639 -2.18 5.58 2.27
N PRO A 640 -3.44 5.10 2.34
CA PRO A 640 -3.91 3.74 2.68
C PRO A 640 -4.07 2.77 1.50
N GLY A 641 -3.53 3.10 0.31
CA GLY A 641 -3.36 2.17 -0.81
C GLY A 641 -4.54 2.01 -1.77
N HIS A 642 -5.63 2.75 -1.59
CA HIS A 642 -6.86 2.67 -2.41
C HIS A 642 -7.24 4.02 -3.05
N TRP A 643 -6.27 4.67 -3.69
CA TRP A 643 -6.43 6.01 -4.27
C TRP A 643 -7.10 6.01 -5.64
N LEU A 644 -7.94 7.01 -5.89
CA LEU A 644 -8.64 7.21 -7.16
C LEU A 644 -8.39 8.57 -7.77
N VAL A 645 -8.36 8.66 -9.09
CA VAL A 645 -8.21 9.93 -9.80
C VAL A 645 -9.56 10.66 -9.86
N THR A 646 -9.58 11.91 -9.41
CA THR A 646 -10.78 12.80 -9.41
C THR A 646 -10.59 14.08 -10.21
N ALA A 647 -9.36 14.41 -10.59
CA ALA A 647 -9.06 15.53 -11.48
C ALA A 647 -7.65 15.37 -12.06
N ALA A 648 -7.36 16.11 -13.13
CA ALA A 648 -6.02 16.22 -13.68
C ALA A 648 -5.85 17.55 -14.42
N LYS A 649 -4.61 17.96 -14.63
CA LYS A 649 -4.26 19.15 -15.41
C LYS A 649 -2.94 18.96 -16.13
N LEU A 650 -2.82 19.58 -17.29
CA LEU A 650 -1.52 19.72 -17.96
C LEU A 650 -0.72 20.80 -17.26
N VAL A 651 0.60 20.65 -17.25
CA VAL A 651 1.53 21.64 -16.69
C VAL A 651 2.69 21.84 -17.64
N THR A 652 3.28 23.04 -17.65
CA THR A 652 4.59 23.25 -18.27
C THR A 652 5.64 23.41 -17.17
N GLN A 653 6.59 22.47 -17.10
CA GLN A 653 7.71 22.53 -16.14
C GLN A 653 9.01 22.37 -16.89
N GLY A 654 9.92 23.34 -16.75
CA GLY A 654 11.20 23.34 -17.47
C GLY A 654 11.05 23.35 -19.01
N GLY A 655 9.92 23.83 -19.54
CA GLY A 655 9.62 23.83 -20.97
C GLY A 655 9.15 22.48 -21.54
N LYS A 656 8.90 21.49 -20.68
CA LYS A 656 8.26 20.21 -21.04
C LYS A 656 6.78 20.22 -20.67
N ILE A 657 5.97 19.52 -21.45
CA ILE A 657 4.58 19.21 -21.12
C ILE A 657 4.56 18.06 -20.12
N GLY A 658 3.99 18.29 -18.95
CA GLY A 658 3.78 17.28 -17.92
C GLY A 658 2.32 17.17 -17.51
N LEU A 659 2.08 16.28 -16.54
CA LEU A 659 0.76 16.01 -16.00
C LEU A 659 0.79 16.13 -14.48
N HIS A 660 -0.18 16.84 -13.92
CA HIS A 660 -0.51 16.78 -12.50
C HIS A 660 -1.85 16.09 -12.34
N VAL A 661 -1.93 15.15 -11.43
CA VAL A 661 -3.12 14.32 -11.18
C VAL A 661 -3.57 14.53 -9.75
N LYS A 662 -4.88 14.71 -9.56
CA LYS A 662 -5.50 14.80 -8.25
C LYS A 662 -6.05 13.43 -7.87
N PHE A 663 -5.54 12.89 -6.79
CA PHE A 663 -6.01 11.67 -6.18
C PHE A 663 -6.97 11.98 -5.02
N ALA A 664 -7.93 11.10 -4.79
CA ALA A 664 -8.86 11.15 -3.67
C ALA A 664 -8.94 9.78 -2.99
N LEU A 665 -9.11 9.83 -1.67
CA LEU A 665 -9.61 8.72 -0.86
C LEU A 665 -11.09 8.92 -0.63
N LEU A 666 -11.84 7.84 -0.72
CA LEU A 666 -13.29 7.86 -0.58
C LEU A 666 -13.71 7.16 0.72
N ASP A 667 -14.70 7.74 1.39
CA ASP A 667 -15.48 7.07 2.43
C ASP A 667 -16.74 6.48 1.79
N TYR A 668 -17.03 5.22 2.07
CA TYR A 668 -18.21 4.50 1.55
C TYR A 668 -19.17 4.22 2.72
N TRP A 669 -20.48 4.35 2.52
CA TRP A 669 -21.51 4.07 3.54
C TRP A 669 -22.70 3.26 3.02
#